data_AF-A0A7X5ZIS5-F1
#
_entry.id   AF-A0A7X5ZIS5-F1
#
_cell.length_a   1.000
_cell.length_b   1.000
_cell.length_c   1.000
_cell.angle_alpha   90.00
_cell.angle_beta   90.00
_cell.angle_gamma   90.00
#
_symmetry.space_group_name_H-M   'P 1'
#
loop_
_entity.id
_entity.type
_entity.pdbx_description
1 polymer ?
#
loop_
_entity_poly.entity_id
_entity_poly.type
_entity_poly.pdbx_seq_one_letter_code
_entity_poly.pdbx_strand_id
1 'polypeptide(L)'
;MKGLNHWVVWLASLLALFLGWWLAGVFNLYLLGLPVEGVPPWNSYGPYVRALGMPELAPFVGKVRVAGLLGFGSALVAWGVIAKALQGFARRMKPTKRKAAPMRFAPGAWIDKAGYTTVGPGRPLWGRRRDKRLTASGHLLVVAPQDERWHDAFVLPNLLAWEGPALVVDRGGRVWRETSGYRASLGQVRAFAPFGHGDVAARWNPLDDLPRHEPERSLALQAMARHIYTDHQGHRPIPHDVVRAFLALALFVLDDREDALEKGLIPSAATLGDIWTLCAQAGGLRKAQMKRLADKPFIGVVTRDRIERLLAMPSRDLDVLMSRAAEPLRFLADLRAREAISASDIDLTAWASGAGSLYVGWPDDRDHGGTWLVSYILERALVALAARQAPATALCVLDGPDTIGSLPSYERSLYEAKMRGVRVLQRTSGGREWVRHYGEAGGQRALGAFDLRVFAGGVASGGASDPDDLFVFPAGEGTRFDHRRWPALAGHIATQGSETLVALQRGIEFALRCDTLRYDKDPLLASRRLPPVPTMPSPGDHAMPSKTLKTVGATAALALAASATTYAGQPVANSGPSVAMHDDAPAHSGSHASDAYDDKPVEATLGSRVFAFPRNMYARQQGPDFQGSVSLMLRWPDLKAYPPGAIADPAWNEAYLDDAVAIQPLVVEGRTPQDMLDKSIQPNAWDDAADPSLHLRTRKEGEPRFGLTPYYIDRAALRAYLEHRGAPVEESDLNSLGKDWYVAKDAAGHVTTFIQCSPRELKGAALVGHHVESLPVGVDRGMCKHVFVMPEYGLWITTTYLRAYLEDWKKIQDRVIRIFHEGSRHEGGKG
;
A
#
# COMPACT_ATOMS: atom_id res chain seq x y z
N MET A 1 -15.11 -31.73 -2.45
CA MET A 1 -15.44 -32.84 -3.38
C MET A 1 -15.51 -34.25 -2.72
N LYS A 2 -15.80 -34.41 -1.41
CA LYS A 2 -15.90 -35.75 -0.78
C LYS A 2 -17.33 -36.33 -0.71
N GLY A 3 -18.37 -35.52 -0.93
CA GLY A 3 -19.78 -35.97 -0.89
C GLY A 3 -20.32 -36.53 -2.20
N LEU A 4 -19.81 -36.09 -3.35
CA LEU A 4 -20.37 -36.42 -4.67
C LEU A 4 -20.20 -37.90 -5.05
N ASN A 5 -19.18 -38.58 -4.53
CA ASN A 5 -18.89 -39.97 -4.88
C ASN A 5 -19.84 -40.99 -4.22
N HIS A 6 -20.41 -40.68 -3.06
CA HIS A 6 -21.27 -41.64 -2.35
C HIS A 6 -22.65 -41.76 -3.00
N TRP A 7 -23.22 -40.65 -3.49
CA TRP A 7 -24.52 -40.63 -4.16
C TRP A 7 -24.52 -41.40 -5.49
N VAL A 8 -23.44 -41.29 -6.27
CA VAL A 8 -23.30 -42.00 -7.56
C VAL A 8 -23.22 -43.51 -7.35
N VAL A 9 -22.46 -43.96 -6.35
CA VAL A 9 -22.35 -45.39 -6.00
C VAL A 9 -23.69 -45.92 -5.49
N TRP A 10 -24.41 -45.13 -4.69
CA TRP A 10 -25.74 -45.49 -4.20
C TRP A 10 -26.76 -45.64 -5.33
N LEU A 11 -26.86 -44.64 -6.22
CA LEU A 11 -27.80 -44.64 -7.34
C LEU A 11 -27.55 -45.82 -8.27
N ALA A 12 -26.28 -46.10 -8.58
CA ALA A 12 -25.93 -47.18 -9.48
C ALA A 12 -26.07 -48.58 -8.84
N SER A 13 -25.96 -48.70 -7.51
CA SER A 13 -26.31 -49.93 -6.79
C SER A 13 -27.83 -50.21 -6.83
N LEU A 14 -28.67 -49.17 -6.70
CA LEU A 14 -30.12 -49.29 -6.84
C LEU A 14 -30.52 -49.71 -8.26
N LEU A 15 -29.87 -49.14 -9.28
CA LEU A 15 -30.04 -49.54 -10.68
C LEU A 15 -29.64 -51.01 -10.92
N ALA A 16 -28.54 -51.48 -10.34
CA ALA A 16 -28.11 -52.87 -10.44
C ALA A 16 -29.12 -53.84 -9.79
N LEU A 17 -29.69 -53.48 -8.64
CA LEU A 17 -30.74 -54.28 -7.98
C LEU A 17 -32.01 -54.33 -8.83
N PHE A 18 -32.43 -53.21 -9.40
CA PHE A 18 -33.59 -53.16 -10.29
C PHE A 18 -33.37 -54.00 -11.55
N LEU A 19 -32.19 -53.90 -12.17
CA LEU A 19 -31.83 -54.70 -13.33
C LEU A 19 -31.79 -56.20 -13.00
N GLY A 20 -31.24 -56.58 -11.84
CA GLY A 20 -31.24 -57.97 -11.38
C GLY A 20 -32.65 -58.52 -11.17
N TRP A 21 -33.55 -57.70 -10.62
CA TRP A 21 -34.97 -58.05 -10.45
C TRP A 21 -35.67 -58.24 -11.80
N TRP A 22 -35.44 -57.34 -12.75
CA TRP A 22 -35.98 -57.42 -14.10
C TRP A 22 -35.48 -58.68 -14.83
N LEU A 23 -34.16 -58.93 -14.81
CA LEU A 23 -33.55 -60.12 -15.42
C LEU A 23 -34.03 -61.42 -14.77
N ALA A 24 -34.21 -61.45 -13.45
CA ALA A 24 -34.77 -62.60 -12.75
C ALA A 24 -36.20 -62.91 -13.25
N GLY A 25 -36.99 -61.87 -13.54
CA GLY A 25 -38.31 -62.02 -14.16
C GLY A 25 -38.27 -62.60 -15.58
N VAL A 26 -37.32 -62.17 -16.40
CA VAL A 26 -37.10 -62.71 -17.76
C VAL A 26 -36.68 -64.17 -17.70
N PHE A 27 -35.67 -64.51 -16.89
CA PHE A 27 -35.22 -65.90 -16.73
C PHE A 27 -36.31 -66.80 -16.14
N ASN A 28 -37.16 -66.26 -15.27
CA ASN A 28 -38.26 -67.00 -14.68
C ASN A 28 -39.30 -67.39 -15.74
N LEU A 29 -39.71 -66.45 -16.59
CA LEU A 29 -40.63 -66.73 -17.70
C LEU A 29 -40.00 -67.75 -18.68
N TYR A 30 -38.71 -67.56 -19.02
CA TYR A 30 -37.99 -68.45 -19.93
C TYR A 30 -37.88 -69.90 -19.41
N LEU A 31 -37.44 -70.10 -18.16
CA LEU A 31 -37.25 -71.44 -17.58
C LEU A 31 -38.57 -72.19 -17.33
N LEU A 32 -39.66 -71.43 -17.13
CA LEU A 32 -41.02 -71.97 -17.02
C LEU A 32 -41.68 -72.22 -18.38
N GLY A 33 -41.05 -71.82 -19.50
CA GLY A 33 -41.59 -71.99 -20.85
C GLY A 33 -42.78 -71.07 -21.15
N LEU A 34 -42.89 -69.95 -20.42
CA LEU A 34 -43.95 -68.97 -20.60
C LEU A 34 -43.54 -67.92 -21.63
N PRO A 35 -44.48 -67.43 -22.47
CA PRO A 35 -44.18 -66.39 -23.44
C PRO A 35 -43.74 -65.10 -22.73
N VAL A 36 -42.64 -64.51 -23.20
CA VAL A 36 -42.14 -63.22 -22.70
C VAL A 36 -42.97 -62.06 -23.27
N GLU A 37 -43.69 -62.31 -24.37
CA GLU A 37 -44.58 -61.35 -25.02
C GLU A 37 -45.91 -61.25 -24.24
N GLY A 38 -46.17 -60.09 -23.63
CA GLY A 38 -47.42 -59.78 -22.93
C GLY A 38 -47.38 -59.82 -21.41
N VAL A 39 -46.31 -60.34 -20.79
CA VAL A 39 -46.13 -60.33 -19.32
C VAL A 39 -44.96 -59.42 -18.93
N PRO A 40 -45.19 -58.32 -18.20
CA PRO A 40 -44.11 -57.40 -17.84
C PRO A 40 -43.05 -58.05 -16.93
N PRO A 41 -41.77 -58.18 -17.36
CA PRO A 41 -40.75 -58.91 -16.60
C PRO A 41 -40.44 -58.30 -15.22
N TRP A 42 -40.67 -57.01 -15.03
CA TRP A 42 -40.48 -56.32 -13.75
C TRP A 42 -41.39 -56.80 -12.61
N ASN A 43 -42.46 -57.54 -12.92
CA ASN A 43 -43.49 -57.96 -11.97
C ASN A 43 -43.75 -59.48 -12.07
N SER A 44 -42.93 -60.21 -12.83
CA SER A 44 -43.08 -61.64 -13.02
C SER A 44 -42.25 -62.48 -12.04
N TYR A 45 -41.26 -61.91 -11.35
CA TYR A 45 -40.45 -62.67 -10.38
C TYR A 45 -41.10 -62.75 -8.99
N GLY A 46 -41.49 -61.60 -8.44
CA GLY A 46 -42.02 -61.48 -7.06
C GLY A 46 -43.27 -62.31 -6.74
N PRO A 47 -44.27 -62.44 -7.64
CA PRO A 47 -45.43 -63.30 -7.40
C PRO A 47 -45.07 -64.79 -7.32
N TYR A 48 -44.15 -65.26 -8.15
CA TYR A 48 -43.71 -66.66 -8.16
C TYR A 48 -42.89 -67.02 -6.92
N VAL A 49 -42.08 -66.07 -6.42
CA VAL A 49 -41.39 -66.24 -5.12
C VAL A 49 -42.39 -66.34 -3.97
N ARG A 50 -43.46 -65.53 -3.97
CA ARG A 50 -44.50 -65.59 -2.94
C ARG A 50 -45.33 -66.89 -2.99
N ALA A 51 -45.47 -67.49 -4.16
CA ALA A 51 -46.23 -68.72 -4.37
C ALA A 51 -45.42 -70.02 -4.13
N LEU A 52 -44.12 -69.94 -3.79
CA LEU A 52 -43.25 -71.12 -3.58
C LEU A 52 -43.72 -72.07 -2.46
N GLY A 53 -44.57 -71.61 -1.54
CA GLY A 53 -45.13 -72.42 -0.45
C GLY A 53 -46.35 -73.26 -0.83
N MET A 54 -46.87 -73.11 -2.06
CA MET A 54 -48.02 -73.88 -2.53
C MET A 54 -47.57 -75.27 -3.01
N PRO A 55 -48.21 -76.37 -2.56
CA PRO A 55 -47.85 -77.74 -2.96
C PRO A 55 -47.84 -77.96 -4.48
N GLU A 56 -48.73 -77.26 -5.19
CA GLU A 56 -48.91 -77.35 -6.64
C GLU A 56 -47.70 -76.84 -7.45
N LEU A 57 -46.88 -75.96 -6.86
CA LEU A 57 -45.73 -75.34 -7.52
C LEU A 57 -44.40 -76.02 -7.17
N ALA A 58 -44.42 -77.07 -6.33
CA ALA A 58 -43.24 -77.84 -5.91
C ALA A 58 -42.32 -78.28 -7.07
N PRO A 59 -42.82 -78.73 -8.25
CA PRO A 59 -41.98 -79.12 -9.37
C PRO A 59 -41.18 -77.95 -10.00
N PHE A 60 -41.67 -76.72 -9.82
CA PHE A 60 -41.11 -75.53 -10.47
C PHE A 60 -40.25 -74.67 -9.53
N VAL A 61 -40.24 -74.96 -8.23
CA VAL A 61 -39.43 -74.26 -7.20
C VAL A 61 -37.96 -74.16 -7.60
N GLY A 62 -37.39 -75.26 -8.12
CA GLY A 62 -36.00 -75.29 -8.57
C GLY A 62 -35.72 -74.28 -9.69
N LYS A 63 -36.63 -74.18 -10.66
CA LYS A 63 -36.51 -73.26 -11.80
C LYS A 63 -36.61 -71.80 -11.38
N VAL A 64 -37.52 -71.45 -10.47
CA VAL A 64 -37.67 -70.09 -9.93
C VAL A 64 -36.42 -69.66 -9.14
N ARG A 65 -35.81 -70.57 -8.37
CA ARG A 65 -34.55 -70.28 -7.65
C ARG A 65 -33.39 -70.06 -8.62
N VAL A 66 -33.27 -70.90 -9.65
CA VAL A 66 -32.25 -70.74 -10.70
C VAL A 66 -32.43 -69.41 -11.46
N ALA A 67 -33.67 -69.03 -11.79
CA ALA A 67 -33.97 -67.75 -12.42
C ALA A 67 -33.51 -66.54 -11.59
N GLY A 68 -33.76 -66.57 -10.27
CA GLY A 68 -33.28 -65.55 -9.35
C GLY A 68 -31.76 -65.47 -9.31
N LEU A 69 -31.10 -66.64 -9.23
CA LEU A 69 -29.65 -66.73 -9.15
C LEU A 69 -28.98 -66.23 -10.43
N LEU A 70 -29.54 -66.53 -11.60
CA LEU A 70 -29.07 -66.02 -12.90
C LEU A 70 -29.32 -64.52 -13.04
N GLY A 71 -30.51 -64.03 -12.65
CA GLY A 71 -30.88 -62.61 -12.75
C GLY A 71 -30.05 -61.70 -11.86
N PHE A 72 -30.04 -61.96 -10.55
CA PHE A 72 -29.23 -61.16 -9.61
C PHE A 72 -27.74 -61.42 -9.75
N GLY A 73 -27.33 -62.66 -10.07
CA GLY A 73 -25.93 -63.01 -10.28
C GLY A 73 -25.30 -62.25 -11.45
N SER A 74 -25.99 -62.20 -12.60
CA SER A 74 -25.50 -61.45 -13.78
C SER A 74 -25.43 -59.94 -13.53
N ALA A 75 -26.43 -59.37 -12.85
CA ALA A 75 -26.42 -57.94 -12.48
C ALA A 75 -25.27 -57.59 -11.50
N LEU A 76 -24.97 -58.45 -10.53
CA LEU A 76 -23.85 -58.27 -9.60
C LEU A 76 -22.49 -58.33 -10.30
N VAL A 77 -22.31 -59.24 -11.26
CA VAL A 77 -21.07 -59.33 -12.05
C VAL A 77 -20.88 -58.08 -12.90
N ALA A 78 -21.93 -57.62 -13.59
CA ALA A 78 -21.88 -56.39 -14.37
C ALA A 78 -21.54 -55.17 -13.51
N TRP A 79 -22.14 -55.08 -12.31
CA TRP A 79 -21.83 -54.03 -11.34
C TRP A 79 -20.37 -54.08 -10.89
N GLY A 80 -19.83 -55.26 -10.60
CA GLY A 80 -18.43 -55.44 -10.21
C GLY A 80 -17.43 -54.99 -11.28
N VAL A 81 -17.74 -55.22 -12.57
CA VAL A 81 -16.91 -54.77 -13.71
C VAL A 81 -16.95 -53.25 -13.84
N ILE A 82 -18.13 -52.64 -13.79
CA ILE A 82 -18.31 -51.19 -13.88
C ILE A 82 -17.63 -50.48 -12.69
N ALA A 83 -17.79 -51.01 -11.48
CA ALA A 83 -17.13 -50.48 -10.29
C ALA A 83 -15.59 -50.53 -10.39
N LYS A 84 -15.02 -51.63 -10.91
CA LYS A 84 -13.57 -51.70 -11.19
C LYS A 84 -13.12 -50.70 -12.24
N ALA A 85 -13.88 -50.52 -13.32
CA ALA A 85 -13.57 -49.54 -14.37
C ALA A 85 -13.60 -48.09 -13.83
N LEU A 86 -14.62 -47.75 -13.05
CA LEU A 86 -14.74 -46.45 -12.39
C LEU A 86 -13.62 -46.20 -11.38
N GLN A 87 -13.23 -47.21 -10.59
CA GLN A 87 -12.08 -47.12 -9.68
C GLN A 87 -10.75 -46.93 -10.45
N GLY A 88 -10.57 -47.61 -11.58
CA GLY A 88 -9.40 -47.45 -12.45
C GLY A 88 -9.31 -46.04 -13.05
N PHE A 89 -10.43 -45.50 -13.52
CA PHE A 89 -10.53 -44.14 -14.06
C PHE A 89 -10.30 -43.07 -12.98
N ALA A 90 -10.91 -43.23 -11.80
CA ALA A 90 -10.70 -42.33 -10.67
C ALA A 90 -9.25 -42.33 -10.15
N ARG A 91 -8.55 -43.47 -10.23
CA ARG A 91 -7.11 -43.55 -9.90
C ARG A 91 -6.24 -42.83 -10.92
N ARG A 92 -6.60 -42.82 -12.21
CA ARG A 92 -5.90 -42.07 -13.27
C ARG A 92 -6.15 -40.55 -13.21
N MET A 93 -7.31 -40.14 -12.70
CA MET A 93 -7.71 -38.72 -12.55
C MET A 93 -7.26 -38.08 -11.23
N LYS A 94 -6.65 -38.83 -10.29
CA LYS A 94 -6.04 -38.23 -9.10
C LYS A 94 -4.78 -37.47 -9.52
N PRO A 95 -4.62 -36.18 -9.16
CA PRO A 95 -3.38 -35.47 -9.40
C PRO A 95 -2.24 -36.24 -8.72
N THR A 96 -1.24 -36.63 -9.49
CA THR A 96 -0.04 -37.26 -8.94
C THR A 96 0.60 -36.27 -7.97
N LYS A 97 0.69 -36.62 -6.68
CA LYS A 97 1.51 -35.87 -5.73
C LYS A 97 2.93 -35.82 -6.31
N ARG A 98 3.35 -34.66 -6.82
CA ARG A 98 4.73 -34.46 -7.31
C ARG A 98 5.69 -34.82 -6.18
N LYS A 99 6.58 -35.81 -6.39
CA LYS A 99 7.55 -36.24 -5.38
C LYS A 99 8.48 -35.07 -5.01
N ALA A 100 8.66 -34.81 -3.72
CA ALA A 100 9.63 -33.83 -3.22
C ALA A 100 11.06 -34.23 -3.62
N ALA A 101 11.89 -33.27 -3.98
CA ALA A 101 13.29 -33.47 -4.36
C ALA A 101 14.23 -33.22 -3.15
N PRO A 102 15.38 -33.90 -3.06
CA PRO A 102 16.34 -33.70 -1.97
C PRO A 102 17.00 -32.31 -2.02
N MET A 103 17.39 -31.81 -0.85
CA MET A 103 18.02 -30.49 -0.74
C MET A 103 19.46 -30.48 -1.27
N ARG A 104 19.86 -29.38 -1.93
CA ARG A 104 21.21 -29.13 -2.45
C ARG A 104 21.62 -27.68 -2.15
N PHE A 105 22.78 -27.50 -1.53
CA PHE A 105 23.36 -26.19 -1.26
C PHE A 105 24.45 -25.84 -2.28
N ALA A 106 24.67 -24.54 -2.48
CA ALA A 106 25.72 -24.06 -3.38
C ALA A 106 27.12 -24.49 -2.88
N PRO A 107 27.98 -25.02 -3.78
CA PRO A 107 29.37 -25.33 -3.43
C PRO A 107 30.19 -24.12 -2.99
N GLY A 108 31.30 -24.40 -2.28
CA GLY A 108 32.42 -23.49 -1.97
C GLY A 108 32.69 -22.41 -3.00
N ALA A 109 33.34 -22.87 -4.06
CA ALA A 109 33.84 -22.07 -5.16
C ALA A 109 32.74 -21.28 -5.88
N TRP A 110 31.50 -21.75 -5.84
CA TRP A 110 30.39 -21.04 -6.46
C TRP A 110 30.06 -19.74 -5.70
N ILE A 111 30.06 -19.77 -4.36
CA ILE A 111 29.80 -18.58 -3.53
C ILE A 111 30.89 -17.51 -3.74
N ASP A 112 32.16 -17.94 -3.83
CA ASP A 112 33.27 -17.04 -4.14
C ASP A 112 33.10 -16.42 -5.54
N LYS A 113 32.82 -17.24 -6.56
CA LYS A 113 32.63 -16.78 -7.95
C LYS A 113 31.43 -15.86 -8.12
N ALA A 114 30.38 -16.05 -7.33
CA ALA A 114 29.19 -15.20 -7.32
C ALA A 114 29.43 -13.84 -6.65
N GLY A 115 30.62 -13.58 -6.11
CA GLY A 115 31.00 -12.26 -5.59
C GLY A 115 30.45 -11.95 -4.20
N TYR A 116 29.99 -12.95 -3.44
CA TYR A 116 29.55 -12.76 -2.05
C TYR A 116 30.72 -12.55 -1.10
N THR A 117 31.93 -12.99 -1.44
CA THR A 117 33.14 -12.76 -0.63
C THR A 117 33.88 -11.49 -1.02
N THR A 118 33.37 -10.74 -2.00
CA THR A 118 33.88 -9.42 -2.35
C THR A 118 33.48 -8.43 -1.26
N VAL A 119 34.43 -8.15 -0.37
CA VAL A 119 34.30 -7.07 0.61
C VAL A 119 34.58 -5.76 -0.12
N GLY A 120 33.64 -4.83 -0.07
CA GLY A 120 33.75 -3.52 -0.70
C GLY A 120 32.75 -2.53 -0.11
N PRO A 121 32.98 -1.23 -0.24
CA PRO A 121 32.08 -0.20 0.26
C PRO A 121 30.68 -0.37 -0.33
N GLY A 122 29.65 -0.13 0.48
CA GLY A 122 28.26 -0.15 0.05
C GLY A 122 27.58 -1.50 -0.07
N ARG A 123 28.13 -2.54 0.58
CA ARG A 123 27.59 -3.90 0.55
C ARG A 123 27.31 -4.42 1.96
N PRO A 124 26.04 -4.67 2.33
CA PRO A 124 25.72 -5.12 3.68
C PRO A 124 26.17 -6.57 3.90
N LEU A 125 26.59 -6.85 5.13
CA LEU A 125 27.01 -8.16 5.61
C LEU A 125 25.79 -9.03 5.93
N TRP A 126 25.87 -10.32 5.59
CA TRP A 126 24.79 -11.27 5.87
C TRP A 126 25.27 -12.60 6.48
N GLY A 127 26.58 -12.81 6.59
CA GLY A 127 27.11 -14.03 7.21
C GLY A 127 28.62 -14.16 7.07
N ARG A 128 29.13 -15.33 7.43
CA ARG A 128 30.55 -15.68 7.35
C ARG A 128 30.70 -17.06 6.76
N ARG A 129 31.77 -17.27 6.00
CA ARG A 129 32.20 -18.59 5.58
C ARG A 129 33.70 -18.73 5.79
N ARG A 130 34.09 -19.62 6.69
CA ARG A 130 35.49 -19.75 7.14
C ARG A 130 35.99 -18.38 7.64
N ASP A 131 37.10 -17.90 7.12
CA ASP A 131 37.73 -16.61 7.40
C ASP A 131 37.13 -15.43 6.62
N LYS A 132 36.21 -15.68 5.68
CA LYS A 132 35.65 -14.65 4.81
C LYS A 132 34.28 -14.16 5.27
N ARG A 133 34.11 -12.85 5.28
CA ARG A 133 32.81 -12.17 5.45
C ARG A 133 32.01 -12.26 4.15
N LEU A 134 30.70 -12.45 4.27
CA LEU A 134 29.79 -12.51 3.13
C LEU A 134 28.98 -11.21 3.04
N THR A 135 28.96 -10.61 1.85
CA THR A 135 28.29 -9.36 1.54
C THR A 135 27.24 -9.56 0.45
N ALA A 136 26.20 -8.72 0.44
CA ALA A 136 25.19 -8.67 -0.62
C ALA A 136 25.35 -7.39 -1.47
N SER A 137 24.88 -7.42 -2.72
CA SER A 137 24.96 -6.26 -3.62
C SER A 137 23.82 -5.26 -3.44
N GLY A 138 22.69 -5.70 -2.86
CA GLY A 138 21.49 -4.90 -2.69
C GLY A 138 20.81 -5.12 -1.35
N HIS A 139 19.47 -5.04 -1.32
CA HIS A 139 18.71 -5.08 -0.07
C HIS A 139 18.70 -6.49 0.53
N LEU A 140 18.71 -6.56 1.86
CA LEU A 140 18.68 -7.78 2.67
C LEU A 140 17.39 -7.87 3.46
N LEU A 141 16.62 -8.94 3.23
CA LEU A 141 15.52 -9.31 4.12
C LEU A 141 15.97 -10.46 4.99
N VAL A 142 15.80 -10.35 6.29
CA VAL A 142 16.21 -11.38 7.23
C VAL A 142 15.01 -11.85 8.03
N VAL A 143 14.73 -13.14 7.88
CA VAL A 143 13.67 -13.84 8.57
C VAL A 143 14.25 -14.38 9.87
N ALA A 144 13.92 -13.70 10.96
CA ALA A 144 14.45 -13.97 12.29
C ALA A 144 13.40 -13.64 13.37
N PRO A 145 13.42 -14.34 14.52
CA PRO A 145 12.56 -13.97 15.64
C PRO A 145 12.95 -12.59 16.16
N GLN A 146 12.04 -11.93 16.88
CA GLN A 146 12.33 -10.67 17.56
C GLN A 146 13.13 -10.94 18.84
N ASP A 147 14.43 -11.20 18.68
CA ASP A 147 15.36 -11.40 19.79
C ASP A 147 16.74 -10.76 19.53
N GLU A 148 17.60 -10.75 20.55
CA GLU A 148 18.91 -10.10 20.47
C GLU A 148 19.85 -10.73 19.43
N ARG A 149 19.60 -11.96 18.99
CA ARG A 149 20.47 -12.66 18.03
C ARG A 149 20.44 -11.99 16.67
N TRP A 150 19.31 -11.39 16.29
CA TRP A 150 19.22 -10.54 15.10
C TRP A 150 20.19 -9.36 15.17
N HIS A 151 20.27 -8.71 16.34
CA HIS A 151 21.19 -7.59 16.54
C HIS A 151 22.65 -8.02 16.42
N ASP A 152 23.00 -9.13 17.06
CA ASP A 152 24.39 -9.63 17.07
C ASP A 152 24.85 -10.17 15.72
N ALA A 153 23.96 -10.84 14.98
CA ALA A 153 24.27 -11.48 13.72
C ALA A 153 24.29 -10.52 12.52
N PHE A 154 23.46 -9.48 12.55
CA PHE A 154 23.21 -8.62 11.39
C PHE A 154 23.35 -7.13 11.68
N VAL A 155 22.70 -6.59 12.71
CA VAL A 155 22.68 -5.13 12.94
C VAL A 155 24.05 -4.60 13.36
N LEU A 156 24.62 -5.10 14.45
CA LEU A 156 25.91 -4.63 14.98
C LEU A 156 27.05 -4.84 13.99
N PRO A 157 27.22 -6.03 13.35
CA PRO A 157 28.26 -6.21 12.35
C PRO A 157 28.14 -5.22 11.18
N ASN A 158 26.92 -4.96 10.69
CA ASN A 158 26.73 -4.01 9.59
C ASN A 158 27.07 -2.59 10.00
N LEU A 159 26.64 -2.11 11.16
CA LEU A 159 26.91 -0.73 11.60
C LEU A 159 28.39 -0.50 11.92
N LEU A 160 29.09 -1.52 12.42
CA LEU A 160 30.54 -1.47 12.65
C LEU A 160 31.35 -1.63 11.35
N ALA A 161 30.79 -2.26 10.32
CA ALA A 161 31.47 -2.42 9.02
C ALA A 161 31.22 -1.25 8.07
N TRP A 162 30.00 -0.69 8.09
CA TRP A 162 29.54 0.33 7.15
C TRP A 162 30.21 1.68 7.43
N GLU A 163 30.58 2.40 6.39
CA GLU A 163 31.32 3.67 6.50
C GLU A 163 30.50 4.88 6.03
N GLY A 164 29.49 4.68 5.17
CA GLY A 164 28.58 5.73 4.71
C GLY A 164 27.49 6.08 5.74
N PRO A 165 26.55 6.98 5.43
CA PRO A 165 25.47 7.35 6.35
C PRO A 165 24.58 6.15 6.70
N ALA A 166 23.99 6.18 7.90
CA ALA A 166 23.14 5.09 8.38
C ALA A 166 21.87 5.58 9.10
N LEU A 167 20.71 5.06 8.70
CA LEU A 167 19.43 5.16 9.41
C LEU A 167 19.24 3.87 10.22
N VAL A 168 18.96 3.98 11.52
CA VAL A 168 18.93 2.83 12.41
C VAL A 168 17.68 2.86 13.27
N VAL A 169 16.83 1.84 13.18
CA VAL A 169 15.79 1.57 14.17
C VAL A 169 16.44 0.90 15.37
N ASP A 170 16.37 1.53 16.55
CA ASP A 170 17.02 1.07 17.79
C ASP A 170 16.03 1.04 18.96
N ARG A 171 15.25 -0.03 19.03
CA ARG A 171 14.36 -0.30 20.16
C ARG A 171 15.20 -0.68 21.39
N GLY A 172 14.93 -0.04 22.53
CA GLY A 172 15.65 -0.28 23.78
C GLY A 172 17.08 0.31 23.86
N GLY A 173 17.56 1.00 22.82
CA GLY A 173 18.83 1.76 22.86
C GLY A 173 20.10 0.92 22.90
N ARG A 174 20.03 -0.39 22.63
CA ARG A 174 21.21 -1.28 22.65
C ARG A 174 22.13 -0.97 21.48
N VAL A 175 21.57 -0.74 20.29
CA VAL A 175 22.37 -0.54 19.07
C VAL A 175 23.17 0.75 19.18
N TRP A 176 22.58 1.82 19.72
CA TRP A 176 23.26 3.07 20.05
C TRP A 176 24.44 2.83 20.98
N ARG A 177 24.23 2.14 22.11
CA ARG A 177 25.28 1.90 23.10
C ARG A 177 26.49 1.15 22.53
N GLU A 178 26.23 0.27 21.56
CA GLU A 178 27.27 -0.59 20.97
C GLU A 178 27.96 0.01 19.75
N THR A 179 27.33 0.94 19.02
CA THR A 179 27.83 1.41 17.72
C THR A 179 28.04 2.91 17.62
N SER A 180 27.36 3.73 18.42
CA SER A 180 27.39 5.21 18.27
C SER A 180 28.79 5.80 18.35
N GLY A 181 29.66 5.27 19.21
CA GLY A 181 31.05 5.73 19.33
C GLY A 181 31.83 5.62 18.02
N TYR A 182 31.75 4.48 17.35
CA TYR A 182 32.39 4.31 16.04
C TYR A 182 31.71 5.12 14.96
N ARG A 183 30.38 5.17 14.96
CA ARG A 183 29.64 6.01 14.01
C ARG A 183 30.02 7.49 14.15
N ALA A 184 30.30 7.97 15.36
CA ALA A 184 30.76 9.34 15.61
C ALA A 184 32.16 9.62 15.08
N SER A 185 33.01 8.60 14.96
CA SER A 185 34.30 8.73 14.27
C SER A 185 34.17 8.91 12.75
N LEU A 186 33.01 8.58 12.16
CA LEU A 186 32.74 8.71 10.73
C LEU A 186 32.02 10.02 10.38
N GLY A 187 31.14 10.50 11.25
CA GLY A 187 30.34 11.70 11.01
C GLY A 187 29.39 12.02 12.16
N GLN A 188 28.53 13.01 11.98
CA GLN A 188 27.58 13.42 13.02
C GLN A 188 26.61 12.27 13.36
N VAL A 189 26.43 12.01 14.65
CA VAL A 189 25.49 10.99 15.13
C VAL A 189 24.38 11.68 15.93
N ARG A 190 23.13 11.36 15.61
CA ARG A 190 21.93 11.86 16.29
C ARG A 190 21.04 10.68 16.68
N ALA A 191 20.40 10.75 17.83
CA ALA A 191 19.34 9.84 18.23
C ALA A 191 18.05 10.64 18.38
N PHE A 192 16.96 10.18 17.79
CA PHE A 192 15.60 10.65 18.04
C PHE A 192 14.84 9.57 18.82
N ALA A 193 14.39 9.89 20.03
CA ALA A 193 13.70 8.95 20.90
C ALA A 193 12.55 9.64 21.65
N PRO A 194 11.41 9.89 20.96
CA PRO A 194 10.33 10.71 21.50
C PRO A 194 9.62 10.08 22.72
N PHE A 195 9.86 8.80 23.00
CA PHE A 195 9.27 8.05 24.12
C PHE A 195 10.31 7.53 25.13
N GLY A 196 11.60 7.82 24.92
CA GLY A 196 12.72 7.18 25.62
C GLY A 196 12.99 7.62 27.05
N HIS A 197 13.82 6.85 27.74
CA HIS A 197 14.47 7.21 29.00
C HIS A 197 15.86 7.82 28.69
N GLY A 198 15.92 9.13 28.40
CA GLY A 198 17.21 9.82 28.20
C GLY A 198 17.03 11.31 27.96
N ASP A 199 17.76 12.13 28.72
CA ASP A 199 17.61 13.59 28.77
C ASP A 199 18.47 14.31 27.72
N VAL A 200 18.40 13.84 26.47
CA VAL A 200 18.13 14.63 25.24
C VAL A 200 18.54 13.74 24.06
N ALA A 201 17.58 12.96 23.57
CA ALA A 201 17.55 12.66 22.15
C ALA A 201 17.45 13.98 21.37
N ALA A 202 18.15 14.10 20.25
CA ALA A 202 18.04 15.25 19.37
C ALA A 202 16.57 15.49 19.02
N ARG A 203 16.13 16.75 19.09
CA ARG A 203 14.74 17.10 18.84
C ARG A 203 14.48 17.11 17.35
N TRP A 204 13.27 16.74 16.98
CA TRP A 204 12.80 16.85 15.61
C TRP A 204 11.33 17.21 15.60
N ASN A 205 11.02 18.39 15.08
CA ASN A 205 9.68 18.88 14.92
C ASN A 205 9.20 18.59 13.48
N PRO A 206 8.20 17.71 13.31
CA PRO A 206 7.66 17.37 11.99
C PRO A 206 7.13 18.58 11.20
N LEU A 207 6.72 19.65 11.89
CA LEU A 207 6.17 20.84 11.24
C LEU A 207 7.26 21.77 10.69
N ASP A 208 8.50 21.68 11.17
CA ASP A 208 9.63 22.46 10.65
C ASP A 208 10.11 21.94 9.27
N ASP A 209 9.88 20.66 8.98
CA ASP A 209 10.25 20.00 7.72
C ASP A 209 9.23 20.23 6.57
N LEU A 210 8.17 20.99 6.84
CA LEU A 210 7.11 21.24 5.85
C LEU A 210 7.54 22.29 4.82
N PRO A 211 7.14 22.14 3.54
CA PRO A 211 7.31 23.17 2.53
C PRO A 211 6.66 24.49 2.94
N ARG A 212 7.28 25.61 2.57
CA ARG A 212 6.71 26.94 2.84
C ARG A 212 5.54 27.29 1.92
N HIS A 213 5.54 26.78 0.68
CA HIS A 213 4.50 27.06 -0.30
C HIS A 213 3.19 26.32 0.01
N GLU A 214 2.05 27.02 0.06
CA GLU A 214 0.79 26.49 0.62
C GLU A 214 0.30 25.19 -0.04
N PRO A 215 0.22 25.07 -1.40
CA PRO A 215 -0.20 23.82 -2.02
C PRO A 215 0.66 22.61 -1.62
N GLU A 216 1.98 22.80 -1.53
CA GLU A 216 2.93 21.73 -1.14
C GLU A 216 2.83 21.43 0.35
N ARG A 217 2.67 22.45 1.19
CA ARG A 217 2.43 22.34 2.62
C ARG A 217 1.15 21.55 2.91
N SER A 218 0.06 21.88 2.22
CA SER A 218 -1.23 21.18 2.31
C SER A 218 -1.11 19.71 1.91
N LEU A 219 -0.36 19.38 0.86
CA LEU A 219 -0.10 17.99 0.46
C LEU A 219 0.77 17.24 1.49
N ALA A 220 1.81 17.89 2.03
CA ALA A 220 2.65 17.31 3.06
C ALA A 220 1.89 17.06 4.37
N LEU A 221 1.00 17.97 4.77
CA LEU A 221 0.09 17.79 5.90
C LEU A 221 -0.90 16.65 5.67
N GLN A 222 -1.42 16.46 4.45
CA GLN A 222 -2.24 15.29 4.12
C GLN A 222 -1.44 13.99 4.22
N ALA A 223 -0.21 13.96 3.74
CA ALA A 223 0.67 12.80 3.87
C ALA A 223 0.98 12.48 5.35
N MET A 224 1.18 13.50 6.18
CA MET A 224 1.33 13.35 7.64
C MET A 224 0.04 12.83 8.28
N ALA A 225 -1.13 13.38 7.93
CA ALA A 225 -2.42 12.93 8.44
C ALA A 225 -2.67 11.44 8.12
N ARG A 226 -2.19 10.94 6.97
CA ARG A 226 -2.23 9.51 6.65
C ARG A 226 -1.42 8.68 7.64
N HIS A 227 -0.29 9.15 8.14
CA HIS A 227 0.43 8.44 9.18
C HIS A 227 -0.31 8.47 10.52
N ILE A 228 -0.86 9.63 10.88
CA ILE A 228 -1.53 9.86 12.16
C ILE A 228 -2.81 9.02 12.29
N TYR A 229 -3.62 8.96 11.24
CA TYR A 229 -5.00 8.44 11.30
C TYR A 229 -5.22 7.11 10.57
N THR A 230 -4.18 6.50 9.98
CA THR A 230 -4.29 5.13 9.45
C THR A 230 -4.06 4.14 10.58
N ASP A 231 -4.92 3.12 10.70
CA ASP A 231 -4.66 2.04 11.67
C ASP A 231 -3.36 1.29 11.30
N HIS A 232 -2.68 0.68 12.27
CA HIS A 232 -1.39 0.00 12.05
C HIS A 232 -1.47 -1.23 11.10
N GLN A 233 -2.69 -1.61 10.70
CA GLN A 233 -2.97 -2.68 9.74
C GLN A 233 -3.31 -2.10 8.35
N GLY A 234 -3.59 -0.81 8.20
CA GLY A 234 -4.03 -0.17 6.95
C GLY A 234 -5.42 -0.58 6.48
N HIS A 235 -6.28 -1.13 7.35
CA HIS A 235 -7.54 -1.79 6.94
C HIS A 235 -8.77 -0.87 6.99
N ARG A 236 -8.75 0.20 7.80
CA ARG A 236 -9.89 1.15 7.88
C ARG A 236 -9.65 2.41 7.04
N PRO A 237 -10.66 2.88 6.28
CA PRO A 237 -10.58 4.15 5.58
C PRO A 237 -10.43 5.29 6.59
N ILE A 238 -9.48 6.18 6.33
CA ILE A 238 -9.26 7.36 7.16
C ILE A 238 -10.49 8.28 7.03
N PRO A 239 -11.17 8.65 8.13
CA PRO A 239 -12.31 9.56 8.05
C PRO A 239 -11.88 10.90 7.45
N HIS A 240 -12.42 11.25 6.29
CA HIS A 240 -12.07 12.49 5.57
C HIS A 240 -12.20 13.74 6.45
N ASP A 241 -13.21 13.79 7.32
CA ASP A 241 -13.44 14.93 8.19
C ASP A 241 -12.37 15.07 9.28
N VAL A 242 -11.79 13.96 9.76
CA VAL A 242 -10.69 14.00 10.74
C VAL A 242 -9.43 14.58 10.11
N VAL A 243 -9.14 14.19 8.86
CA VAL A 243 -8.03 14.77 8.08
C VAL A 243 -8.26 16.26 7.84
N ARG A 244 -9.49 16.66 7.47
CA ARG A 244 -9.84 18.07 7.27
C ARG A 244 -9.65 18.90 8.55
N ALA A 245 -10.08 18.37 9.69
CA ALA A 245 -9.88 18.99 10.99
C ALA A 245 -8.39 19.18 11.32
N PHE A 246 -7.59 18.13 11.17
CA PHE A 246 -6.15 18.19 11.39
C PHE A 246 -5.48 19.24 10.50
N LEU A 247 -5.80 19.27 9.20
CA LEU A 247 -5.26 20.26 8.27
C LEU A 247 -5.60 21.70 8.68
N ALA A 248 -6.86 21.96 9.03
CA ALA A 248 -7.30 23.30 9.43
C ALA A 248 -6.52 23.82 10.65
N LEU A 249 -6.35 22.96 11.66
CA LEU A 249 -5.64 23.31 12.88
C LEU A 249 -4.12 23.40 12.67
N ALA A 250 -3.54 22.52 11.86
CA ALA A 250 -2.11 22.58 11.54
C ALA A 250 -1.75 23.87 10.79
N LEU A 251 -2.55 24.25 9.78
CA LEU A 251 -2.36 25.50 9.06
C LEU A 251 -2.54 26.71 9.98
N PHE A 252 -3.54 26.68 10.87
CA PHE A 252 -3.73 27.75 11.87
C PHE A 252 -2.49 27.96 12.76
N VAL A 253 -1.91 26.89 13.31
CA VAL A 253 -0.72 26.98 14.18
C VAL A 253 0.49 27.50 13.40
N LEU A 254 0.60 27.16 12.11
CA LEU A 254 1.66 27.67 11.23
C LEU A 254 1.46 29.16 10.91
N ASP A 255 0.23 29.60 10.58
CA ASP A 255 -0.10 31.01 10.34
C ASP A 255 0.16 31.87 11.59
N ASP A 256 -0.20 31.38 12.79
CA ASP A 256 0.04 32.06 14.08
C ASP A 256 1.54 32.24 14.36
N ARG A 257 2.36 31.25 14.00
CA ARG A 257 3.83 31.37 14.07
C ARG A 257 4.38 32.36 13.05
N GLU A 258 3.91 32.33 11.81
CA GLU A 258 4.37 33.24 10.75
C GLU A 258 4.06 34.71 11.11
N ASP A 259 2.86 35.00 11.61
CA ASP A 259 2.49 36.32 12.10
C ASP A 259 3.39 36.81 13.25
N ALA A 260 3.72 35.92 14.19
CA ALA A 260 4.63 36.26 15.29
C ALA A 260 6.07 36.55 14.80
N LEU A 261 6.55 35.83 13.79
CA LEU A 261 7.84 36.11 13.13
C LEU A 261 7.83 37.48 12.43
N GLU A 262 6.76 37.80 11.69
CA GLU A 262 6.61 39.08 11.00
C GLU A 262 6.59 40.26 11.97
N LYS A 263 6.03 40.07 13.17
CA LYS A 263 6.01 41.07 14.25
C LYS A 263 7.33 41.17 15.02
N GLY A 264 8.35 40.41 14.64
CA GLY A 264 9.65 40.40 15.32
C GLY A 264 9.61 39.85 16.75
N LEU A 265 8.57 39.08 17.09
CA LEU A 265 8.51 38.35 18.35
C LEU A 265 9.45 37.15 18.29
N ILE A 266 9.78 36.58 19.45
CA ILE A 266 10.41 35.26 19.52
C ILE A 266 9.25 34.27 19.63
N PRO A 267 8.76 33.70 18.51
CA PRO A 267 7.65 32.77 18.59
C PRO A 267 8.11 31.46 19.22
N SER A 268 7.23 30.85 20.00
CA SER A 268 7.31 29.41 20.25
C SER A 268 7.21 28.67 18.91
N ALA A 269 7.94 27.56 18.75
CA ALA A 269 7.81 26.73 17.56
C ALA A 269 6.35 26.26 17.39
N ALA A 270 5.88 26.19 16.15
CA ALA A 270 4.63 25.51 15.83
C ALA A 270 4.84 24.01 16.00
N THR A 271 4.10 23.37 16.90
CA THR A 271 4.26 21.94 17.18
C THR A 271 2.95 21.16 17.06
N LEU A 272 3.05 19.84 16.93
CA LEU A 272 1.89 18.95 17.06
C LEU A 272 1.26 19.04 18.46
N GLY A 273 2.04 19.46 19.47
CA GLY A 273 1.54 19.70 20.82
C GLY A 273 0.53 20.84 20.89
N ASP A 274 0.70 21.87 20.06
CA ASP A 274 -0.25 22.99 19.95
C ASP A 274 -1.54 22.52 19.29
N ILE A 275 -1.44 21.72 18.23
CA ILE A 275 -2.59 21.09 17.56
C ILE A 275 -3.35 20.21 18.55
N TRP A 276 -2.66 19.33 19.28
CA TRP A 276 -3.27 18.49 20.31
C TRP A 276 -3.94 19.34 21.39
N THR A 277 -3.29 20.42 21.84
CA THR A 277 -3.84 21.33 22.85
C THR A 277 -5.11 22.00 22.36
N LEU A 278 -5.19 22.39 21.08
CA LEU A 278 -6.41 22.93 20.47
C LEU A 278 -7.53 21.89 20.44
N CYS A 279 -7.24 20.63 20.08
CA CYS A 279 -8.25 19.56 20.04
C CYS A 279 -8.70 19.09 21.43
N ALA A 280 -7.77 19.01 22.39
CA ALA A 280 -7.95 18.34 23.69
C ALA A 280 -8.38 19.28 24.84
N GLN A 281 -8.68 20.56 24.57
CA GLN A 281 -9.18 21.49 25.59
C GLN A 281 -10.39 20.90 26.33
N ALA A 282 -10.46 21.10 27.65
CA ALA A 282 -11.59 20.64 28.45
C ALA A 282 -12.92 21.24 27.92
N GLY A 283 -13.75 20.40 27.30
CA GLY A 283 -14.99 20.80 26.64
C GLY A 283 -14.87 21.13 25.14
N GLY A 284 -13.77 20.75 24.49
CA GLY A 284 -13.53 20.87 23.05
C GLY A 284 -13.26 22.30 22.57
N LEU A 285 -12.72 22.43 21.35
CA LEU A 285 -12.68 23.72 20.66
C LEU A 285 -14.11 24.09 20.22
N ARG A 286 -14.82 24.83 21.06
CA ARG A 286 -16.22 25.21 20.79
C ARG A 286 -16.29 26.11 19.56
N LYS A 287 -17.43 26.11 18.87
CA LYS A 287 -17.67 26.98 17.71
C LYS A 287 -17.28 28.45 17.94
N ALA A 288 -17.57 29.01 19.11
CA ALA A 288 -17.20 30.39 19.44
C ALA A 288 -15.66 30.60 19.55
N GLN A 289 -14.92 29.61 20.01
CA GLN A 289 -13.45 29.66 20.02
C GLN A 289 -12.91 29.51 18.61
N MET A 290 -13.38 28.50 17.87
CA MET A 290 -13.00 28.26 16.47
C MET A 290 -13.30 29.48 15.57
N LYS A 291 -14.44 30.16 15.77
CA LYS A 291 -14.78 31.41 15.07
C LYS A 291 -13.80 32.54 15.38
N ARG A 292 -13.40 32.69 16.65
CA ARG A 292 -12.33 33.64 17.03
C ARG A 292 -10.99 33.32 16.37
N LEU A 293 -10.67 32.04 16.11
CA LEU A 293 -9.48 31.68 15.36
C LEU A 293 -9.59 32.14 13.90
N ALA A 294 -10.73 31.87 13.24
CA ALA A 294 -10.98 32.28 11.85
C ALA A 294 -11.01 33.80 11.64
N ASP A 295 -11.47 34.54 12.65
CA ASP A 295 -11.59 36.01 12.61
C ASP A 295 -10.24 36.73 12.88
N LYS A 296 -9.16 35.99 13.20
CA LYS A 296 -7.83 36.60 13.36
C LYS A 296 -7.34 37.16 12.00
N PRO A 297 -6.82 38.39 11.95
CA PRO A 297 -6.53 39.08 10.69
C PRO A 297 -5.39 38.45 9.88
N PHE A 298 -4.46 37.75 10.53
CA PHE A 298 -3.31 37.12 9.90
C PHE A 298 -3.59 35.74 9.29
N ILE A 299 -4.78 35.18 9.52
CA ILE A 299 -5.11 33.85 9.02
C ILE A 299 -5.33 33.89 7.52
N GLY A 300 -4.64 33.00 6.80
CA GLY A 300 -4.72 32.90 5.35
C GLY A 300 -6.12 32.48 4.86
N VAL A 301 -6.43 32.80 3.59
CA VAL A 301 -7.73 32.48 2.97
C VAL A 301 -8.04 30.99 3.04
N VAL A 302 -7.06 30.14 2.74
CA VAL A 302 -7.21 28.67 2.78
C VAL A 302 -7.47 28.17 4.20
N THR A 303 -6.73 28.66 5.18
CA THR A 303 -6.92 28.31 6.60
C THR A 303 -8.31 28.72 7.08
N ARG A 304 -8.75 29.94 6.73
CA ARG A 304 -10.08 30.46 7.08
C ARG A 304 -11.20 29.60 6.50
N ASP A 305 -11.19 29.33 5.20
CA ASP A 305 -12.19 28.49 4.53
C ASP A 305 -12.28 27.09 5.18
N ARG A 306 -11.12 26.48 5.50
CA ARG A 306 -11.09 25.18 6.19
C ARG A 306 -11.71 25.25 7.58
N ILE A 307 -11.46 26.29 8.35
CA ILE A 307 -12.06 26.49 9.67
C ILE A 307 -13.58 26.74 9.54
N GLU A 308 -14.02 27.54 8.57
CA GLU A 308 -15.43 27.84 8.35
C GLU A 308 -16.25 26.60 7.98
N ARG A 309 -15.67 25.67 7.21
CA ARG A 309 -16.29 24.37 6.94
C ARG A 309 -16.51 23.53 8.20
N LEU A 310 -15.58 23.59 9.17
CA LEU A 310 -15.77 22.94 10.47
C LEU A 310 -16.86 23.64 11.29
N LEU A 311 -16.95 24.96 11.23
CA LEU A 311 -17.98 25.76 11.91
C LEU A 311 -19.39 25.48 11.40
N ALA A 312 -19.53 25.08 10.13
CA ALA A 312 -20.81 24.69 9.53
C ALA A 312 -21.38 23.39 10.12
N MET A 313 -20.55 22.49 10.67
CA MET A 313 -20.99 21.22 11.26
C MET A 313 -21.84 21.43 12.52
N PRO A 314 -22.80 20.57 12.86
CA PRO A 314 -23.49 20.61 14.16
C PRO A 314 -22.49 20.55 15.33
N SER A 315 -22.74 21.28 16.43
CA SER A 315 -21.78 21.38 17.54
C SER A 315 -21.39 20.02 18.13
N ARG A 316 -22.36 19.11 18.28
CA ARG A 316 -22.12 17.74 18.76
C ARG A 316 -21.18 16.96 17.84
N ASP A 317 -21.33 17.12 16.53
CA ASP A 317 -20.50 16.42 15.54
C ASP A 317 -19.09 16.99 15.52
N LEU A 318 -18.95 18.32 15.68
CA LEU A 318 -17.66 18.99 15.84
C LEU A 318 -16.93 18.49 17.11
N ASP A 319 -17.62 18.35 18.23
CA ASP A 319 -17.02 17.86 19.48
C ASP A 319 -16.53 16.40 19.34
N VAL A 320 -17.33 15.55 18.69
CA VAL A 320 -16.94 14.16 18.37
C VAL A 320 -15.74 14.14 17.42
N LEU A 321 -15.73 15.03 16.41
CA LEU A 321 -14.65 15.15 15.45
C LEU A 321 -13.34 15.59 16.11
N MET A 322 -13.36 16.62 16.97
CA MET A 322 -12.17 17.08 17.70
C MET A 322 -11.63 16.00 18.63
N SER A 323 -12.53 15.25 19.30
CA SER A 323 -12.13 14.13 20.16
C SER A 323 -11.41 13.03 19.37
N ARG A 324 -11.92 12.69 18.17
CA ARG A 324 -11.26 11.73 17.25
C ARG A 324 -9.94 12.26 16.69
N ALA A 325 -9.87 13.56 16.37
CA ALA A 325 -8.64 14.18 15.87
C ALA A 325 -7.54 14.23 16.93
N ALA A 326 -7.91 14.38 18.22
CA ALA A 326 -6.98 14.43 19.35
C ALA A 326 -6.39 13.06 19.73
N GLU A 327 -7.13 11.97 19.51
CA GLU A 327 -6.83 10.66 20.09
C GLU A 327 -5.44 10.11 19.70
N PRO A 328 -5.03 10.10 18.41
CA PRO A 328 -3.68 9.66 18.03
C PRO A 328 -2.55 10.62 18.42
N LEU A 329 -2.90 11.83 18.87
CA LEU A 329 -1.95 12.83 19.36
C LEU A 329 -1.87 12.83 20.90
N ARG A 330 -2.64 11.98 21.58
CA ARG A 330 -2.74 11.93 23.05
C ARG A 330 -1.41 11.66 23.75
N PHE A 331 -0.46 11.00 23.08
CA PHE A 331 0.88 10.78 23.63
C PHE A 331 1.61 12.10 23.96
N LEU A 332 1.21 13.21 23.31
CA LEU A 332 1.71 14.56 23.59
C LEU A 332 1.19 15.14 24.92
N ALA A 333 0.38 14.39 25.68
CA ALA A 333 0.17 14.66 27.09
C ALA A 333 1.46 14.49 27.92
N ASP A 334 2.41 13.67 27.45
CA ASP A 334 3.73 13.53 28.04
C ASP A 334 4.62 14.71 27.64
N LEU A 335 5.16 15.42 28.65
CA LEU A 335 6.08 16.54 28.44
C LEU A 335 7.37 16.12 27.74
N ARG A 336 7.82 14.87 27.90
CA ARG A 336 9.02 14.35 27.23
C ARG A 336 8.81 14.25 25.72
N ALA A 337 7.63 13.76 25.32
CA ALA A 337 7.27 13.69 23.91
C ALA A 337 7.13 15.09 23.30
N ARG A 338 6.57 16.06 24.04
CA ARG A 338 6.51 17.47 23.62
C ARG A 338 7.89 18.07 23.44
N GLU A 339 8.80 17.84 24.38
CA GLU A 339 10.17 18.36 24.29
C GLU A 339 10.93 17.75 23.11
N ALA A 340 10.73 16.46 22.83
CA ALA A 340 11.34 15.80 21.68
C ALA A 340 10.92 16.41 20.32
N ILE A 341 9.78 17.09 20.26
CA ILE A 341 9.27 17.75 19.04
C ILE A 341 9.21 19.28 19.14
N SER A 342 9.79 19.87 20.19
CA SER A 342 9.69 21.31 20.45
C SER A 342 10.55 22.16 19.50
N ALA A 343 11.51 21.54 18.84
CA ALA A 343 12.38 22.14 17.82
C ALA A 343 12.98 21.04 16.93
N SER A 344 13.72 21.45 15.89
CA SER A 344 14.50 20.53 15.05
C SER A 344 16.00 20.75 15.23
N ASP A 345 16.66 19.82 15.92
CA ASP A 345 18.12 19.67 15.97
C ASP A 345 18.63 18.70 14.88
N ILE A 346 17.70 17.99 14.23
CA ILE A 346 17.92 17.06 13.13
C ILE A 346 17.48 17.71 11.83
N ASP A 347 18.42 17.95 10.93
CA ASP A 347 18.14 18.27 9.52
C ASP A 347 18.33 17.00 8.69
N LEU A 348 17.23 16.44 8.20
CA LEU A 348 17.25 15.19 7.43
C LEU A 348 17.97 15.34 6.08
N THR A 349 17.92 16.52 5.46
CA THR A 349 18.55 16.76 4.15
C THR A 349 20.06 16.87 4.32
N ALA A 350 20.51 17.63 5.32
CA ALA A 350 21.93 17.75 5.67
C ALA A 350 22.52 16.41 6.13
N TRP A 351 21.81 15.69 7.00
CA TRP A 351 22.22 14.35 7.45
C TRP A 351 22.34 13.37 6.27
N ALA A 352 21.33 13.32 5.38
CA ALA A 352 21.32 12.39 4.25
C ALA A 352 22.44 12.65 3.23
N SER A 353 22.90 13.89 3.13
CA SER A 353 23.99 14.29 2.24
C SER A 353 25.38 14.05 2.85
N GLY A 354 25.47 13.92 4.19
CA GLY A 354 26.70 13.67 4.92
C GLY A 354 27.03 12.19 5.13
N ALA A 355 27.98 11.92 6.03
CA ALA A 355 28.35 10.57 6.48
C ALA A 355 27.73 10.19 7.84
N GLY A 356 26.75 10.97 8.30
CA GLY A 356 26.21 10.85 9.66
C GLY A 356 25.30 9.65 9.90
N SER A 357 24.96 9.40 11.16
CA SER A 357 24.01 8.35 11.56
C SER A 357 22.84 8.91 12.35
N LEU A 358 21.64 8.50 11.96
CA LEU A 358 20.40 8.80 12.66
C LEU A 358 19.85 7.52 13.27
N TYR A 359 19.76 7.50 14.59
CA TYR A 359 19.13 6.44 15.35
C TYR A 359 17.72 6.88 15.73
N VAL A 360 16.74 6.02 15.51
CA VAL A 360 15.34 6.27 15.87
C VAL A 360 14.92 5.16 16.81
N GLY A 361 14.60 5.52 18.05
CA GLY A 361 14.41 4.54 19.13
C GLY A 361 13.25 4.86 20.06
N TRP A 362 12.81 3.85 20.80
CA TRP A 362 11.81 3.95 21.85
C TRP A 362 11.97 2.79 22.86
N PRO A 363 11.40 2.89 24.07
CA PRO A 363 11.45 1.82 25.05
C PRO A 363 10.80 0.52 24.57
N ASP A 364 11.27 -0.62 25.08
CA ASP A 364 10.75 -1.94 24.69
C ASP A 364 9.35 -2.25 25.26
N ASP A 365 8.90 -1.52 26.27
CA ASP A 365 7.91 -1.99 27.25
C ASP A 365 6.51 -1.38 27.14
N ARG A 366 6.22 -0.52 26.14
CA ARG A 366 4.96 0.22 26.08
C ARG A 366 4.43 0.45 24.66
N ASP A 367 3.11 0.32 24.52
CA ASP A 367 2.39 1.00 23.45
C ASP A 367 2.29 2.48 23.83
N HIS A 368 3.02 3.32 23.12
CA HIS A 368 3.10 4.74 23.40
C HIS A 368 2.00 5.55 22.70
N GLY A 369 1.15 4.93 21.86
CA GLY A 369 0.13 5.60 21.07
C GLY A 369 0.65 6.58 20.01
N GLY A 370 1.98 6.75 19.90
CA GLY A 370 2.65 7.68 18.99
C GLY A 370 3.62 7.02 18.01
N THR A 371 3.57 5.70 17.84
CA THR A 371 4.48 4.95 16.93
C THR A 371 4.44 5.49 15.50
N TRP A 372 3.32 6.08 15.07
CA TRP A 372 3.21 6.76 13.78
C TRP A 372 4.29 7.85 13.58
N LEU A 373 4.74 8.53 14.65
CA LEU A 373 5.77 9.56 14.58
C LEU A 373 7.14 8.94 14.23
N VAL A 374 7.40 7.74 14.74
CA VAL A 374 8.57 6.93 14.39
C VAL A 374 8.48 6.48 12.93
N SER A 375 7.34 5.94 12.51
CA SER A 375 7.12 5.55 11.10
C SER A 375 7.28 6.75 10.15
N TYR A 376 6.78 7.92 10.56
CA TYR A 376 6.85 9.15 9.77
C TYR A 376 8.29 9.67 9.61
N ILE A 377 9.09 9.77 10.68
CA ILE A 377 10.50 10.19 10.54
C ILE A 377 11.30 9.18 9.72
N LEU A 378 11.01 7.88 9.83
CA LEU A 378 11.65 6.85 9.02
C LEU A 378 11.35 7.04 7.53
N GLU A 379 10.09 7.31 7.16
CA GLU A 379 9.72 7.59 5.76
C GLU A 379 10.39 8.88 5.26
N ARG A 380 10.38 9.95 6.06
CA ARG A 380 11.05 11.22 5.70
C ARG A 380 12.55 11.06 5.53
N ALA A 381 13.20 10.31 6.41
CA ALA A 381 14.63 10.00 6.32
C ALA A 381 14.96 9.15 5.09
N LEU A 382 14.12 8.16 4.76
CA LEU A 382 14.27 7.35 3.53
C LEU A 382 14.13 8.22 2.28
N VAL A 383 13.16 9.13 2.25
CA VAL A 383 12.98 10.09 1.14
C VAL A 383 14.20 11.00 1.00
N ALA A 384 14.73 11.53 2.11
CA ALA A 384 15.95 12.36 2.09
C ALA A 384 17.16 11.56 1.56
N LEU A 385 17.31 10.30 1.99
CA LEU A 385 18.35 9.41 1.49
C LEU A 385 18.19 9.04 0.01
N ALA A 386 16.96 8.96 -0.50
CA ALA A 386 16.68 8.72 -1.91
C ALA A 386 16.89 9.98 -2.78
N ALA A 387 16.69 11.18 -2.21
CA ALA A 387 16.85 12.45 -2.91
C ALA A 387 18.30 12.94 -3.00
N ARG A 388 19.20 12.43 -2.15
CA ARG A 388 20.59 12.89 -2.07
C ARG A 388 21.37 12.71 -3.39
N GLN A 389 22.27 13.65 -3.65
CA GLN A 389 23.25 13.59 -4.74
C GLN A 389 24.65 13.29 -4.16
N ALA A 390 24.81 12.14 -3.51
CA ALA A 390 26.04 11.79 -2.80
C ALA A 390 26.68 10.50 -3.35
N PRO A 391 28.02 10.45 -3.53
CA PRO A 391 28.71 9.29 -4.08
C PRO A 391 28.75 8.09 -3.12
N ALA A 392 28.68 8.34 -1.81
CA ALA A 392 28.65 7.28 -0.80
C ALA A 392 27.34 6.51 -0.86
N THR A 393 27.32 5.25 -0.42
CA THR A 393 26.09 4.48 -0.23
C THR A 393 25.54 4.65 1.19
N ALA A 394 24.22 4.66 1.36
CA ALA A 394 23.58 4.73 2.67
C ALA A 394 23.07 3.36 3.14
N LEU A 395 23.05 3.11 4.44
CA LEU A 395 22.48 1.90 5.05
C LEU A 395 21.22 2.27 5.84
N CYS A 396 20.14 1.54 5.63
CA CYS A 396 18.94 1.62 6.46
C CYS A 396 18.76 0.29 7.16
N VAL A 397 18.90 0.28 8.48
CA VAL A 397 18.65 -0.89 9.32
C VAL A 397 17.26 -0.74 9.93
N LEU A 398 16.33 -1.54 9.45
CA LEU A 398 14.93 -1.52 9.86
C LEU A 398 14.60 -2.79 10.63
N ASP A 399 13.86 -2.63 11.73
CA ASP A 399 13.20 -3.76 12.37
C ASP A 399 11.99 -4.22 11.52
N GLY A 400 11.32 -5.29 11.95
CA GLY A 400 10.18 -5.85 11.25
C GLY A 400 8.88 -5.04 11.41
N PRO A 401 7.90 -5.25 10.50
CA PRO A 401 6.60 -4.60 10.57
C PRO A 401 5.85 -4.84 11.88
N ASP A 402 6.11 -5.98 12.53
CA ASP A 402 5.67 -6.33 13.88
C ASP A 402 6.18 -5.37 14.96
N THR A 403 7.21 -4.58 14.65
CA THR A 403 7.84 -3.61 15.56
C THR A 403 7.57 -2.17 15.16
N ILE A 404 7.75 -1.82 13.87
CA ILE A 404 7.61 -0.44 13.37
C ILE A 404 6.23 -0.11 12.78
N GLY A 405 5.34 -1.10 12.65
CA GLY A 405 4.07 -0.98 11.93
C GLY A 405 4.23 -0.98 10.41
N SER A 406 3.14 -0.67 9.70
CA SER A 406 3.18 -0.50 8.24
C SER A 406 3.77 0.88 7.88
N LEU A 407 4.66 0.88 6.89
CA LEU A 407 5.16 2.10 6.28
C LEU A 407 4.33 2.40 5.02
N PRO A 408 3.64 3.55 4.94
CA PRO A 408 2.93 3.95 3.72
C PRO A 408 3.89 4.00 2.53
N SER A 409 3.41 3.60 1.34
CA SER A 409 4.20 3.63 0.10
C SER A 409 5.54 2.86 0.14
N TYR A 410 5.73 1.95 1.10
CA TYR A 410 7.02 1.31 1.36
C TYR A 410 7.63 0.60 0.16
N GLU A 411 6.81 -0.10 -0.61
CA GLU A 411 7.22 -0.76 -1.86
C GLU A 411 7.97 0.22 -2.79
N ARG A 412 7.35 1.38 -3.06
CA ARG A 412 7.93 2.41 -3.92
C ARG A 412 9.24 2.94 -3.35
N SER A 413 9.26 3.23 -2.04
CA SER A 413 10.45 3.71 -1.34
C SER A 413 11.62 2.71 -1.41
N LEU A 414 11.37 1.41 -1.33
CA LEU A 414 12.40 0.38 -1.46
C LEU A 414 13.06 0.37 -2.85
N TYR A 415 12.28 0.49 -3.92
CA TYR A 415 12.82 0.55 -5.28
C TYR A 415 13.58 1.85 -5.54
N GLU A 416 13.05 3.00 -5.11
CA GLU A 416 13.72 4.30 -5.24
C GLU A 416 15.05 4.33 -4.45
N ALA A 417 15.04 3.83 -3.21
CA ALA A 417 16.21 3.68 -2.37
C ALA A 417 17.30 2.84 -3.06
N LYS A 418 16.92 1.72 -3.68
CA LYS A 418 17.85 0.84 -4.41
C LYS A 418 18.55 1.57 -5.55
N MET A 419 17.79 2.31 -6.36
CA MET A 419 18.31 3.07 -7.52
C MET A 419 19.25 4.20 -7.09
N ARG A 420 19.14 4.69 -5.85
CA ARG A 420 19.88 5.82 -5.29
C ARG A 420 21.03 5.41 -4.36
N GLY A 421 21.45 4.15 -4.44
CA GLY A 421 22.60 3.63 -3.68
C GLY A 421 22.34 3.49 -2.18
N VAL A 422 21.07 3.43 -1.76
CA VAL A 422 20.67 3.06 -0.40
C VAL A 422 20.58 1.54 -0.32
N ARG A 423 20.95 0.96 0.82
CA ARG A 423 20.83 -0.48 1.13
C ARG A 423 19.96 -0.65 2.35
N VAL A 424 18.89 -1.42 2.19
CA VAL A 424 17.97 -1.73 3.29
C VAL A 424 18.30 -3.11 3.84
N LEU A 425 18.57 -3.17 5.14
CA LEU A 425 18.67 -4.37 5.95
C LEU A 425 17.43 -4.42 6.84
N GLN A 426 16.47 -5.29 6.53
CA GLN A 426 15.21 -5.38 7.26
C GLN A 426 14.99 -6.76 7.88
N ARG A 427 14.52 -6.79 9.13
CA ARG A 427 14.02 -8.01 9.78
C ARG A 427 12.55 -8.27 9.41
N THR A 428 12.11 -9.52 9.48
CA THR A 428 10.71 -9.90 9.64
C THR A 428 10.61 -11.21 10.43
N SER A 429 9.50 -11.40 11.15
CA SER A 429 9.22 -12.64 11.89
C SER A 429 8.69 -13.78 10.99
N GLY A 430 8.17 -13.46 9.79
CA GLY A 430 7.65 -14.45 8.84
C GLY A 430 6.69 -13.87 7.80
N GLY A 431 6.32 -14.70 6.82
CA GLY A 431 5.47 -14.33 5.68
C GLY A 431 4.09 -13.83 6.07
N ARG A 432 3.40 -14.54 6.98
CA ARG A 432 2.11 -14.12 7.53
C ARG A 432 2.12 -12.70 8.09
N GLU A 433 3.11 -12.36 8.90
CA GLU A 433 3.19 -11.04 9.53
C GLU A 433 3.45 -9.94 8.49
N TRP A 434 4.29 -10.24 7.49
CA TRP A 434 4.51 -9.31 6.39
C TRP A 434 3.26 -9.07 5.56
N VAL A 435 2.52 -10.13 5.19
CA VAL A 435 1.27 -10.04 4.43
C VAL A 435 0.20 -9.32 5.24
N ARG A 436 0.15 -9.53 6.56
CA ARG A 436 -0.76 -8.82 7.47
C ARG A 436 -0.57 -7.30 7.41
N HIS A 437 0.68 -6.82 7.35
CA HIS A 437 0.98 -5.39 7.36
C HIS A 437 0.96 -4.72 5.98
N TYR A 438 1.32 -5.43 4.91
CA TYR A 438 1.45 -4.84 3.57
C TYR A 438 0.42 -5.37 2.55
N GLY A 439 -0.47 -6.27 2.98
CA GLY A 439 -1.36 -7.01 2.10
C GLY A 439 -0.61 -8.01 1.22
N GLU A 440 -1.36 -8.86 0.52
CA GLU A 440 -0.77 -9.90 -0.34
C GLU A 440 -0.05 -9.30 -1.55
N ALA A 441 -0.73 -8.45 -2.32
CA ALA A 441 -0.16 -7.83 -3.52
C ALA A 441 0.96 -6.82 -3.20
N GLY A 442 0.75 -5.94 -2.22
CA GLY A 442 1.76 -4.97 -1.79
C GLY A 442 2.96 -5.63 -1.13
N GLY A 443 2.70 -6.62 -0.27
CA GLY A 443 3.73 -7.44 0.36
C GLY A 443 4.62 -8.14 -0.67
N GLN A 444 4.04 -8.81 -1.68
CA GLN A 444 4.80 -9.48 -2.73
C GLN A 444 5.68 -8.53 -3.53
N ARG A 445 5.16 -7.36 -3.94
CA ARG A 445 5.96 -6.40 -4.69
C ARG A 445 7.10 -5.80 -3.86
N ALA A 446 6.86 -5.52 -2.57
CA ALA A 446 7.90 -5.07 -1.64
C ALA A 446 8.98 -6.14 -1.45
N LEU A 447 8.58 -7.42 -1.34
CA LEU A 447 9.50 -8.56 -1.28
C LEU A 447 10.38 -8.68 -2.53
N GLY A 448 9.86 -8.26 -3.69
CA GLY A 448 10.60 -8.22 -4.95
C GLY A 448 11.78 -7.25 -4.97
N ALA A 449 11.80 -6.26 -4.08
CA ALA A 449 12.91 -5.29 -3.97
C ALA A 449 14.13 -5.89 -3.25
N PHE A 450 13.94 -6.92 -2.41
CA PHE A 450 15.00 -7.60 -1.67
C PHE A 450 15.74 -8.61 -2.55
N ASP A 451 17.05 -8.39 -2.69
CA ASP A 451 17.91 -9.24 -3.52
C ASP A 451 18.20 -10.57 -2.85
N LEU A 452 18.46 -10.54 -1.54
CA LEU A 452 18.82 -11.70 -0.75
C LEU A 452 17.89 -11.82 0.47
N ARG A 453 17.33 -13.02 0.65
CA ARG A 453 16.49 -13.39 1.79
C ARG A 453 17.27 -14.37 2.65
N VAL A 454 17.52 -14.02 3.91
CA VAL A 454 18.34 -14.81 4.85
C VAL A 454 17.45 -15.33 5.96
N PHE A 455 17.58 -16.61 6.29
CA PHE A 455 16.81 -17.30 7.32
C PHE A 455 17.76 -17.68 8.45
N ALA A 456 17.50 -17.16 9.64
CA ALA A 456 18.22 -17.55 10.85
C ALA A 456 17.64 -18.86 11.43
N GLY A 457 18.51 -19.72 11.96
CA GLY A 457 18.08 -20.98 12.58
C GLY A 457 17.15 -20.76 13.78
N GLY A 458 16.15 -21.65 13.94
CA GLY A 458 15.21 -21.62 15.06
C GLY A 458 13.88 -20.87 14.84
N VAL A 459 13.66 -20.26 13.67
CA VAL A 459 12.39 -19.59 13.31
C VAL A 459 11.22 -20.58 13.09
N ALA A 460 11.50 -21.88 12.99
CA ALA A 460 10.52 -22.88 12.61
C ALA A 460 9.78 -23.59 13.76
N SER A 461 9.80 -23.07 14.99
CA SER A 461 8.98 -23.69 16.05
C SER A 461 7.49 -23.32 15.96
N GLY A 462 7.10 -22.32 15.15
CA GLY A 462 5.69 -21.86 15.08
C GLY A 462 5.07 -21.60 13.70
N GLY A 463 5.84 -21.45 12.61
CA GLY A 463 5.25 -20.99 11.33
C GLY A 463 5.90 -21.47 10.01
N ALA A 464 7.05 -22.14 10.03
CA ALA A 464 7.73 -22.54 8.78
C ALA A 464 7.19 -23.83 8.13
N SER A 465 6.02 -24.33 8.56
CA SER A 465 5.40 -25.52 7.98
C SER A 465 4.56 -25.23 6.73
N ASP A 466 4.22 -23.96 6.48
CA ASP A 466 3.44 -23.52 5.32
C ASP A 466 4.36 -22.89 4.25
N PRO A 467 4.33 -23.34 2.98
CA PRO A 467 5.07 -22.71 1.89
C PRO A 467 4.84 -21.21 1.71
N ASP A 468 3.69 -20.71 2.15
CA ASP A 468 3.33 -19.29 2.06
C ASP A 468 4.03 -18.42 3.13
N ASP A 469 4.62 -19.02 4.17
CA ASP A 469 5.25 -18.30 5.30
C ASP A 469 6.73 -17.94 5.13
N LEU A 470 7.41 -18.50 4.13
CA LEU A 470 8.87 -18.38 4.00
C LEU A 470 9.29 -17.50 2.82
N PHE A 471 8.41 -16.61 2.35
CA PHE A 471 8.76 -15.63 1.33
C PHE A 471 9.37 -16.31 0.09
N VAL A 472 8.63 -17.22 -0.56
CA VAL A 472 9.06 -17.78 -1.84
C VAL A 472 8.89 -16.70 -2.91
N PHE A 473 9.91 -16.47 -3.74
CA PHE A 473 9.70 -15.66 -4.94
C PHE A 473 8.70 -16.41 -5.86
N PRO A 474 7.66 -15.74 -6.39
CA PRO A 474 6.67 -16.38 -7.26
C PRO A 474 7.33 -17.17 -8.40
N ALA A 475 6.79 -18.35 -8.71
CA ALA A 475 7.26 -19.15 -9.84
C ALA A 475 7.10 -18.34 -11.14
N GLY A 476 8.22 -18.01 -11.80
CA GLY A 476 8.24 -17.18 -13.02
C GLY A 476 8.91 -15.81 -12.86
N GLU A 477 9.16 -15.32 -11.64
CA GLU A 477 9.87 -14.04 -11.39
C GLU A 477 11.40 -14.15 -11.40
N GLY A 478 11.93 -15.06 -12.22
CA GLY A 478 13.37 -15.25 -12.37
C GLY A 478 14.02 -16.05 -11.24
N THR A 479 13.27 -16.68 -10.31
CA THR A 479 13.88 -17.71 -9.46
C THR A 479 14.17 -18.96 -10.25
N ARG A 480 15.44 -19.36 -10.26
CA ARG A 480 15.88 -20.65 -10.82
C ARG A 480 15.79 -21.78 -9.80
N PHE A 481 15.45 -21.49 -8.53
CA PHE A 481 15.37 -22.49 -7.47
C PHE A 481 14.25 -23.52 -7.75
N ASP A 482 14.60 -24.81 -7.68
CA ASP A 482 13.64 -25.90 -7.90
C ASP A 482 12.65 -25.99 -6.72
N HIS A 483 11.42 -25.51 -6.95
CA HIS A 483 10.33 -25.53 -5.97
C HIS A 483 10.03 -26.93 -5.40
N ARG A 484 10.42 -28.03 -6.07
CA ARG A 484 10.27 -29.39 -5.53
C ARG A 484 11.16 -29.65 -4.30
N ARG A 485 12.23 -28.87 -4.13
CA ARG A 485 13.16 -28.96 -2.99
C ARG A 485 12.66 -28.21 -1.75
N TRP A 486 11.55 -27.50 -1.88
CA TRP A 486 11.03 -26.62 -0.86
C TRP A 486 10.73 -27.29 0.49
N PRO A 487 10.01 -28.43 0.56
CA PRO A 487 9.75 -29.09 1.85
C PRO A 487 11.04 -29.50 2.56
N ALA A 488 12.07 -29.88 1.79
CA ALA A 488 13.37 -30.24 2.33
C ALA A 488 14.14 -29.00 2.84
N LEU A 489 14.02 -27.84 2.18
CA LEU A 489 14.60 -26.57 2.64
C LEU A 489 13.96 -26.13 3.95
N ALA A 490 12.63 -26.13 4.03
CA ALA A 490 11.88 -25.76 5.24
C ALA A 490 12.29 -26.66 6.43
N GLY A 491 12.36 -27.98 6.22
CA GLY A 491 12.84 -28.91 7.23
C GLY A 491 14.29 -28.64 7.66
N HIS A 492 15.16 -28.23 6.73
CA HIS A 492 16.53 -27.82 7.05
C HIS A 492 16.57 -26.54 7.89
N ILE A 493 15.85 -25.49 7.52
CA ILE A 493 15.79 -24.24 8.30
C ILE A 493 15.25 -24.53 9.70
N ALA A 494 14.30 -25.46 9.80
CA ALA A 494 13.67 -25.81 11.07
C ALA A 494 14.55 -26.55 12.06
N THR A 495 15.47 -27.37 11.54
CA THR A 495 16.33 -28.25 12.35
C THR A 495 17.72 -27.66 12.58
N GLN A 496 18.04 -26.54 11.94
CA GLN A 496 19.34 -25.88 12.06
C GLN A 496 19.46 -25.07 13.35
N GLY A 497 20.64 -25.13 13.96
CA GLY A 497 20.99 -24.30 15.12
C GLY A 497 21.20 -22.83 14.75
N SER A 498 21.23 -21.96 15.76
CA SER A 498 21.34 -20.50 15.62
C SER A 498 22.63 -19.98 14.98
N GLU A 499 23.66 -20.83 14.89
CA GLU A 499 24.96 -20.49 14.28
C GLU A 499 24.99 -20.69 12.76
N THR A 500 23.94 -21.26 12.15
CA THR A 500 23.86 -21.48 10.71
C THR A 500 22.79 -20.59 10.10
N LEU A 501 23.14 -19.99 8.95
CA LEU A 501 22.24 -19.18 8.14
C LEU A 501 22.02 -19.85 6.79
N VAL A 502 20.79 -19.76 6.30
CA VAL A 502 20.41 -20.16 4.94
C VAL A 502 19.97 -18.93 4.19
N ALA A 503 20.40 -18.76 2.94
CA ALA A 503 19.97 -17.63 2.12
C ALA A 503 19.48 -18.05 0.74
N LEU A 504 18.51 -17.29 0.22
CA LEU A 504 17.94 -17.42 -1.11
C LEU A 504 18.12 -16.11 -1.86
N GLN A 505 18.65 -16.18 -3.08
CA GLN A 505 18.81 -15.02 -3.96
C GLN A 505 18.00 -15.20 -5.25
N ARG A 506 17.43 -14.10 -5.73
CA ARG A 506 16.75 -14.04 -7.03
C ARG A 506 17.70 -14.43 -8.17
N GLY A 507 17.24 -15.19 -9.16
CA GLY A 507 18.09 -15.61 -10.29
C GLY A 507 18.93 -16.87 -10.05
N ILE A 508 19.02 -17.39 -8.83
CA ILE A 508 19.95 -18.46 -8.46
C ILE A 508 19.21 -19.78 -8.19
N GLU A 509 19.80 -20.89 -8.65
CA GLU A 509 19.20 -22.24 -8.53
C GLU A 509 19.39 -22.88 -7.15
N PHE A 510 20.43 -22.47 -6.42
CA PHE A 510 20.86 -23.11 -5.18
C PHE A 510 20.55 -22.27 -3.95
N ALA A 511 20.18 -22.93 -2.85
CA ALA A 511 20.21 -22.30 -1.54
C ALA A 511 21.67 -22.10 -1.09
N LEU A 512 21.93 -20.98 -0.44
CA LEU A 512 23.23 -20.66 0.16
C LEU A 512 23.20 -21.08 1.63
N ARG A 513 24.32 -21.61 2.11
CA ARG A 513 24.50 -21.93 3.53
C ARG A 513 25.81 -21.33 4.02
N CYS A 514 25.76 -20.68 5.17
CA CYS A 514 26.93 -20.09 5.82
C CYS A 514 26.76 -20.08 7.34
N ASP A 515 27.80 -19.61 8.04
CA ASP A 515 27.77 -19.44 9.48
C ASP A 515 27.35 -18.01 9.82
N THR A 516 26.75 -17.85 11.00
CA THR A 516 26.44 -16.54 11.56
C THR A 516 27.72 -15.73 11.78
N LEU A 517 27.70 -14.45 11.43
CA LEU A 517 28.80 -13.53 11.69
C LEU A 517 28.74 -13.06 13.14
N ARG A 518 29.87 -13.14 13.85
CA ARG A 518 30.00 -12.69 15.24
C ARG A 518 30.93 -11.50 15.31
N TYR A 519 30.37 -10.30 15.53
CA TYR A 519 31.14 -9.06 15.57
C TYR A 519 32.22 -9.06 16.66
N ASP A 520 31.97 -9.72 17.79
CA ASP A 520 32.88 -9.80 18.92
C ASP A 520 34.08 -10.73 18.69
N LYS A 521 33.93 -11.69 17.76
CA LYS A 521 35.00 -12.61 17.34
C LYS A 521 35.72 -12.18 16.07
N ASP A 522 35.19 -11.20 15.35
CA ASP A 522 35.83 -10.62 14.16
C ASP A 522 36.80 -9.51 14.61
N PRO A 523 38.12 -9.66 14.40
CA PRO A 523 39.10 -8.70 14.92
C PRO A 523 38.87 -7.26 14.44
N LEU A 524 38.40 -7.08 13.20
CA LEU A 524 38.13 -5.75 12.65
C LEU A 524 36.90 -5.14 13.33
N LEU A 525 35.80 -5.89 13.41
CA LEU A 525 34.55 -5.37 13.98
C LEU A 525 34.66 -5.14 15.48
N ALA A 526 35.31 -6.06 16.20
CA ALA A 526 35.55 -5.93 17.64
C ALA A 526 36.38 -4.68 17.96
N SER A 527 37.41 -4.36 17.14
CA SER A 527 38.24 -3.15 17.32
C SER A 527 37.48 -1.84 17.12
N ARG A 528 36.33 -1.88 16.43
CA ARG A 528 35.47 -0.72 16.17
C ARG A 528 34.42 -0.51 17.27
N ARG A 529 34.43 -1.24 18.38
CA ARG A 529 33.56 -0.94 19.54
C ARG A 529 34.17 0.17 20.38
N LEU A 530 33.87 1.41 20.01
CA LEU A 530 34.28 2.59 20.76
C LEU A 530 33.22 2.93 21.84
N PRO A 531 33.60 3.62 22.93
CA PRO A 531 32.65 4.09 23.93
C PRO A 531 31.49 4.86 23.30
N PRO A 532 30.24 4.64 23.75
CA PRO A 532 29.09 5.28 23.14
C PRO A 532 29.17 6.80 23.27
N VAL A 533 28.58 7.50 22.31
CA VAL A 533 28.36 8.95 22.43
C VAL A 533 27.49 9.18 23.65
N PRO A 534 27.92 10.03 24.62
CA PRO A 534 27.12 10.33 25.79
C PRO A 534 25.77 10.90 25.37
N THR A 535 24.70 10.24 25.78
CA THR A 535 23.41 10.91 25.96
C THR A 535 23.51 11.62 27.30
N MET A 536 23.30 12.94 27.34
CA MET A 536 23.43 13.71 28.59
C MET A 536 22.61 13.04 29.72
N PRO A 537 23.19 12.88 30.93
CA PRO A 537 22.53 12.14 31.99
C PRO A 537 21.32 12.90 32.53
N SER A 538 20.28 12.15 32.88
CA SER A 538 19.13 12.68 33.60
C SER A 538 19.53 13.09 35.02
N PRO A 539 19.09 14.25 35.53
CA PRO A 539 19.14 14.52 36.96
C PRO A 539 18.08 13.68 37.66
N GLY A 540 18.35 12.39 37.82
CA GLY A 540 17.42 11.43 38.43
C GLY A 540 18.07 10.14 38.93
N ASP A 541 19.13 9.64 38.29
CA ASP A 541 19.69 8.31 38.61
C ASP A 541 21.02 8.34 39.37
N HIS A 542 21.23 9.38 40.18
CA HIS A 542 22.23 9.34 41.23
C HIS A 542 21.55 9.40 42.59
N ALA A 543 21.58 8.27 43.30
CA ALA A 543 21.66 8.29 44.75
C ALA A 543 22.88 9.14 45.15
N MET A 544 22.68 10.44 45.33
CA MET A 544 23.73 11.37 45.77
C MET A 544 23.77 11.42 47.31
N PRO A 545 24.94 11.22 47.92
CA PRO A 545 25.10 11.21 49.37
C PRO A 545 24.81 12.58 50.01
N SER A 546 24.19 12.55 51.18
CA SER A 546 23.50 13.65 51.88
C SER A 546 24.34 14.86 52.33
N LYS A 547 25.59 15.02 51.86
CA LYS A 547 26.49 16.08 52.36
C LYS A 547 26.64 17.30 51.45
N THR A 548 26.18 17.26 50.21
CA THR A 548 26.35 18.38 49.24
C THR A 548 25.13 19.32 49.14
N LEU A 549 23.99 18.95 49.76
CA LEU A 549 22.74 19.71 49.72
C LEU A 549 22.73 20.99 50.57
N LYS A 550 23.69 21.16 51.49
CA LYS A 550 23.75 22.36 52.34
C LYS A 550 24.46 23.54 51.69
N THR A 551 25.29 23.32 50.66
CA THR A 551 26.10 24.37 50.04
C THR A 551 25.45 24.98 48.80
N VAL A 552 24.60 24.24 48.08
CA VAL A 552 23.93 24.76 46.87
C VAL A 552 22.68 25.59 47.21
N GLY A 553 21.99 25.27 48.32
CA GLY A 553 20.80 26.00 48.77
C GLY A 553 21.04 27.46 49.18
N ALA A 554 22.28 27.84 49.51
CA ALA A 554 22.62 29.21 49.90
C ALA A 554 22.80 30.16 48.70
N THR A 555 23.08 29.64 47.50
CA THR A 555 23.40 30.46 46.31
C THR A 555 22.15 30.80 45.48
N ALA A 556 21.14 29.92 45.46
CA ALA A 556 19.90 30.13 44.73
C ALA A 556 18.95 31.15 45.40
N ALA A 557 19.06 31.33 46.72
CA ALA A 557 18.26 32.31 47.45
C ALA A 557 18.72 33.77 47.25
N LEU A 558 19.96 33.99 46.78
CA LEU A 558 20.49 35.34 46.52
C LEU A 558 20.13 35.87 45.12
N ALA A 559 19.80 35.00 44.16
CA ALA A 559 19.47 35.39 42.78
C ALA A 559 17.98 35.78 42.60
N LEU A 560 17.09 35.31 43.48
CA LEU A 560 15.64 35.60 43.41
C LEU A 560 15.21 36.91 44.10
N ALA A 561 16.13 37.60 44.78
CA ALA A 561 15.86 38.89 45.44
C ALA A 561 16.11 40.12 44.54
N ALA A 562 16.60 39.95 43.30
CA ALA A 562 17.07 41.06 42.45
C ALA A 562 16.20 41.38 41.22
N SER A 563 15.01 40.78 41.05
CA SER A 563 14.18 41.01 39.84
C SER A 563 12.74 41.49 40.11
N ALA A 564 12.44 41.85 41.35
CA ALA A 564 11.13 42.40 41.72
C ALA A 564 11.28 43.87 42.13
N THR A 565 11.46 44.78 41.17
CA THR A 565 11.17 46.22 41.31
C THR A 565 11.36 46.92 39.97
N THR A 566 10.29 47.00 39.18
CA THR A 566 9.88 48.18 38.38
C THR A 566 8.86 47.74 37.34
N TYR A 567 7.57 47.93 37.61
CA TYR A 567 6.62 48.49 36.64
C TYR A 567 5.27 48.69 37.35
N ALA A 568 5.05 49.91 37.82
CA ALA A 568 3.74 50.42 38.22
C ALA A 568 3.67 51.88 37.77
N GLY A 569 2.61 52.26 37.05
CA GLY A 569 2.26 53.68 36.89
C GLY A 569 1.82 54.18 35.50
N GLN A 570 0.63 53.76 35.06
CA GLN A 570 -0.50 54.63 34.65
C GLN A 570 -0.49 55.54 33.37
N PRO A 571 -1.70 55.92 32.88
CA PRO A 571 -2.05 56.08 31.45
C PRO A 571 -2.45 57.51 31.03
N VAL A 572 -2.41 57.88 29.73
CA VAL A 572 -3.10 59.11 29.23
C VAL A 572 -3.51 59.04 27.73
N ALA A 573 -4.83 59.23 27.55
CA ALA A 573 -5.64 59.98 26.56
C ALA A 573 -5.55 59.84 25.02
N ASN A 574 -6.76 59.63 24.47
CA ASN A 574 -7.24 59.98 23.14
C ASN A 574 -7.07 61.47 22.78
N SER A 575 -6.73 61.74 21.51
CA SER A 575 -7.29 62.87 20.75
C SER A 575 -7.20 62.56 19.25
N GLY A 576 -8.32 62.72 18.52
CA GLY A 576 -8.37 62.68 17.06
C GLY A 576 -7.78 63.95 16.42
N PRO A 577 -7.89 64.16 15.08
CA PRO A 577 -9.17 64.04 14.38
C PRO A 577 -9.14 63.29 13.04
N SER A 578 -10.34 62.79 12.74
CA SER A 578 -10.95 62.58 11.42
C SER A 578 -10.43 63.51 10.30
N VAL A 579 -9.96 62.92 9.21
CA VAL A 579 -10.07 63.51 7.86
C VAL A 579 -10.77 62.51 6.96
N ALA A 580 -11.82 63.02 6.32
CA ALA A 580 -12.78 62.31 5.50
C ALA A 580 -12.20 61.85 4.16
N MET A 581 -12.91 60.84 3.64
CA MET A 581 -12.81 60.27 2.30
C MET A 581 -12.71 61.34 1.21
N HIS A 582 -11.74 61.16 0.32
CA HIS A 582 -11.89 61.56 -1.07
C HIS A 582 -11.93 60.29 -1.92
N ASP A 583 -13.13 59.99 -2.39
CA ASP A 583 -13.37 59.19 -3.59
C ASP A 583 -12.80 59.97 -4.79
N ASP A 584 -11.74 59.44 -5.38
CA ASP A 584 -11.39 59.65 -6.79
C ASP A 584 -10.76 58.34 -7.29
N ALA A 585 -11.62 57.38 -7.58
CA ALA A 585 -11.25 56.20 -8.36
C ALA A 585 -11.41 56.53 -9.85
N PRO A 586 -10.33 56.60 -10.65
CA PRO A 586 -10.46 56.33 -12.06
C PRO A 586 -10.63 54.81 -12.23
N ALA A 587 -11.63 54.44 -13.02
CA ALA A 587 -11.87 53.07 -13.43
C ALA A 587 -10.60 52.43 -14.02
N HIS A 588 -10.03 51.46 -13.32
CA HIS A 588 -9.09 50.51 -13.91
C HIS A 588 -9.80 49.18 -14.14
N SER A 589 -10.41 49.07 -15.31
CA SER A 589 -10.42 47.81 -16.06
C SER A 589 -8.97 47.44 -16.42
N GLY A 590 -8.49 46.26 -16.04
CA GLY A 590 -7.19 45.76 -16.52
C GLY A 590 -6.55 44.64 -15.71
N SER A 591 -6.76 43.40 -16.18
CA SER A 591 -5.90 42.21 -16.07
C SER A 591 -4.89 42.09 -14.90
N HIS A 592 -5.13 41.15 -13.99
CA HIS A 592 -4.06 40.43 -13.30
C HIS A 592 -3.59 39.24 -14.15
N ALA A 593 -3.09 39.50 -15.36
CA ALA A 593 -2.22 38.56 -16.04
C ALA A 593 -0.81 38.81 -15.51
N SER A 594 -0.41 38.09 -14.46
CA SER A 594 1.02 37.97 -14.18
C SER A 594 1.66 37.23 -15.35
N ASP A 595 2.85 37.62 -15.77
CA ASP A 595 3.63 37.00 -16.87
C ASP A 595 3.85 35.47 -16.72
N ALA A 596 3.41 34.87 -15.61
CA ALA A 596 3.44 33.44 -15.35
C ALA A 596 2.36 32.62 -16.11
N TYR A 597 1.18 33.19 -16.36
CA TYR A 597 0.04 32.49 -16.96
C TYR A 597 -0.36 33.09 -18.32
N ASP A 598 0.18 32.52 -19.40
CA ASP A 598 -0.12 32.87 -20.79
C ASP A 598 -0.68 31.66 -21.58
N ASP A 599 -0.98 31.83 -22.87
CA ASP A 599 -1.39 30.76 -23.80
C ASP A 599 -0.26 30.36 -24.75
N LYS A 600 0.98 30.80 -24.49
CA LYS A 600 2.12 30.52 -25.37
C LYS A 600 2.40 29.01 -25.39
N PRO A 601 2.80 28.45 -26.54
CA PRO A 601 3.18 27.04 -26.60
C PRO A 601 4.37 26.73 -25.68
N VAL A 602 4.24 25.69 -24.88
CA VAL A 602 5.30 25.11 -24.04
C VAL A 602 5.63 23.73 -24.58
N GLU A 603 6.93 23.45 -24.71
CA GLU A 603 7.40 22.19 -25.23
C GLU A 603 7.34 21.08 -24.17
N ALA A 604 6.98 19.88 -24.60
CA ALA A 604 6.94 18.66 -23.82
C ALA A 604 7.51 17.51 -24.63
N THR A 605 8.49 16.81 -24.06
CA THR A 605 9.07 15.61 -24.69
C THR A 605 8.30 14.38 -24.24
N LEU A 606 7.68 13.68 -25.17
CA LEU A 606 7.03 12.39 -24.94
C LEU A 606 7.72 11.34 -25.81
N GLY A 607 8.54 10.51 -25.17
CA GLY A 607 9.36 9.51 -25.84
C GLY A 607 10.43 10.18 -26.69
N SER A 608 10.51 9.84 -27.98
CA SER A 608 11.44 10.45 -28.92
C SER A 608 10.90 11.72 -29.59
N ARG A 609 9.68 12.17 -29.28
CA ARG A 609 9.04 13.30 -29.95
C ARG A 609 8.83 14.48 -29.02
N VAL A 610 8.93 15.68 -29.59
CA VAL A 610 8.65 16.94 -28.91
C VAL A 610 7.30 17.46 -29.39
N PHE A 611 6.43 17.77 -28.43
CA PHE A 611 5.13 18.38 -28.65
C PHE A 611 5.14 19.80 -28.09
N ALA A 612 4.39 20.72 -28.69
CA ALA A 612 4.19 22.06 -28.17
C ALA A 612 2.70 22.28 -27.90
N PHE A 613 2.32 22.42 -26.62
CA PHE A 613 0.92 22.67 -26.23
C PHE A 613 0.79 24.07 -25.63
N PRO A 614 -0.33 24.78 -25.84
CA PRO A 614 -0.59 26.06 -25.15
C PRO A 614 -0.46 25.93 -23.64
N ARG A 615 0.25 26.86 -22.99
CA ARG A 615 0.54 26.80 -21.55
C ARG A 615 -0.73 26.66 -20.70
N ASN A 616 -1.79 27.39 -21.03
CA ASN A 616 -3.10 27.33 -20.37
C ASN A 616 -3.86 26.00 -20.54
N MET A 617 -3.40 25.10 -21.41
CA MET A 617 -3.95 23.75 -21.58
C MET A 617 -3.36 22.76 -20.56
N TYR A 618 -2.21 23.06 -19.94
CA TYR A 618 -1.66 22.21 -18.88
C TYR A 618 -2.51 22.33 -17.61
N ALA A 619 -2.67 21.23 -16.88
CA ALA A 619 -3.48 21.18 -15.67
C ALA A 619 -3.03 22.20 -14.60
N ARG A 620 -1.73 22.54 -14.55
CA ARG A 620 -1.16 23.58 -13.67
C ARG A 620 -0.92 24.93 -14.37
N GLN A 621 -1.25 25.03 -15.65
CA GLN A 621 -0.99 26.17 -16.53
C GLN A 621 0.47 26.66 -16.54
N GLN A 622 1.42 25.75 -16.39
CA GLN A 622 2.86 26.07 -16.29
C GLN A 622 3.75 25.25 -17.24
N GLY A 623 3.21 24.19 -17.86
CA GLY A 623 3.98 23.23 -18.66
C GLY A 623 4.06 21.83 -18.03
N PRO A 624 4.94 20.96 -18.54
CA PRO A 624 5.22 19.66 -17.94
C PRO A 624 5.67 19.78 -16.48
N ASP A 625 5.49 18.72 -15.69
CA ASP A 625 6.05 18.71 -14.34
C ASP A 625 7.58 18.53 -14.32
N PHE A 626 8.16 18.57 -13.13
CA PHE A 626 9.61 18.44 -12.94
C PHE A 626 10.16 17.07 -13.39
N GLN A 627 9.29 16.08 -13.62
CA GLN A 627 9.64 14.76 -14.15
C GLN A 627 9.38 14.66 -15.67
N GLY A 628 8.93 15.74 -16.31
CA GLY A 628 8.54 15.77 -17.72
C GLY A 628 7.16 15.16 -17.99
N SER A 629 6.36 14.87 -16.95
CA SER A 629 5.00 14.34 -17.14
C SER A 629 4.08 15.42 -17.69
N VAL A 630 3.26 15.03 -18.66
CA VAL A 630 2.28 15.90 -19.29
C VAL A 630 0.90 15.58 -18.72
N SER A 631 0.21 16.60 -18.22
CA SER A 631 -1.21 16.52 -17.88
C SER A 631 -1.91 17.73 -18.45
N LEU A 632 -2.86 17.48 -19.36
CA LEU A 632 -3.63 18.50 -20.04
C LEU A 632 -5.07 18.51 -19.54
N MET A 633 -5.75 19.64 -19.69
CA MET A 633 -7.15 19.75 -19.32
C MET A 633 -7.96 20.61 -20.29
N LEU A 634 -9.18 20.15 -20.57
CA LEU A 634 -10.15 20.81 -21.43
C LEU A 634 -11.50 21.01 -20.75
N ARG A 635 -12.16 22.07 -21.21
CA ARG A 635 -13.55 22.50 -21.07
C ARG A 635 -14.63 21.57 -21.63
N TRP A 636 -15.48 20.87 -20.91
CA TRP A 636 -16.73 20.36 -21.51
C TRP A 636 -17.82 21.46 -21.53
N PRO A 637 -18.66 21.60 -22.58
CA PRO A 637 -18.76 20.81 -23.80
C PRO A 637 -17.94 21.34 -24.99
N ASP A 638 -17.30 22.50 -24.90
CA ASP A 638 -16.64 23.16 -26.04
C ASP A 638 -15.23 22.63 -26.36
N LEU A 639 -14.66 21.85 -25.44
CA LEU A 639 -13.34 21.21 -25.42
C LEU A 639 -12.20 22.19 -25.71
N LYS A 640 -12.32 23.40 -25.15
CA LYS A 640 -11.30 24.46 -25.16
C LYS A 640 -10.44 24.40 -23.90
N ALA A 641 -9.24 24.96 -23.97
CA ALA A 641 -8.43 25.17 -22.77
C ALA A 641 -9.11 26.19 -21.83
N TYR A 642 -8.83 26.09 -20.54
CA TYR A 642 -9.23 27.12 -19.59
C TYR A 642 -8.51 28.45 -19.90
N PRO A 643 -9.10 29.60 -19.53
CA PRO A 643 -8.41 30.87 -19.69
C PRO A 643 -7.09 30.89 -18.89
N PRO A 644 -6.05 31.59 -19.36
CA PRO A 644 -4.84 31.79 -18.58
C PRO A 644 -5.16 32.40 -17.21
N GLY A 645 -4.61 31.82 -16.14
CA GLY A 645 -4.86 32.20 -14.75
C GLY A 645 -6.08 31.52 -14.11
N ALA A 646 -6.87 30.71 -14.83
CA ALA A 646 -8.08 30.08 -14.28
C ALA A 646 -7.83 29.25 -13.01
N ILE A 647 -6.66 28.61 -12.88
CA ILE A 647 -6.32 27.83 -11.66
C ILE A 647 -6.22 28.70 -10.39
N ALA A 648 -5.94 29.99 -10.54
CA ALA A 648 -5.82 30.94 -9.44
C ALA A 648 -7.14 31.70 -9.17
N ASP A 649 -8.13 31.55 -10.05
CA ASP A 649 -9.42 32.21 -9.95
C ASP A 649 -10.44 31.28 -9.27
N PRO A 650 -10.96 31.64 -8.08
CA PRO A 650 -11.96 30.85 -7.37
C PRO A 650 -13.22 30.51 -8.19
N ALA A 651 -13.60 31.37 -9.15
CA ALA A 651 -14.75 31.13 -10.03
C ALA A 651 -14.58 29.88 -10.92
N TRP A 652 -13.33 29.49 -11.19
CA TRP A 652 -13.00 28.33 -12.01
C TRP A 652 -12.68 27.08 -11.20
N ASN A 653 -12.48 27.19 -9.89
CA ASN A 653 -12.20 26.06 -9.01
C ASN A 653 -13.42 25.12 -8.85
N GLU A 654 -14.63 25.70 -8.82
CA GLU A 654 -15.89 24.92 -8.86
C GLU A 654 -16.14 24.34 -10.26
N ALA A 655 -15.90 25.14 -11.31
CA ALA A 655 -16.04 24.70 -12.70
C ALA A 655 -15.16 23.49 -13.01
N TYR A 656 -13.93 23.44 -12.50
CA TYR A 656 -12.97 22.34 -12.68
C TYR A 656 -13.50 20.97 -12.21
N LEU A 657 -14.45 20.92 -11.28
CA LEU A 657 -15.07 19.67 -10.81
C LEU A 657 -16.28 19.26 -11.64
N ASP A 658 -16.88 20.21 -12.34
CA ASP A 658 -18.07 20.02 -13.13
C ASP A 658 -17.69 19.75 -14.58
N ASP A 659 -16.86 20.57 -15.20
CA ASP A 659 -16.66 20.60 -16.66
C ASP A 659 -15.31 20.05 -17.15
N ALA A 660 -14.43 19.59 -16.26
CA ALA A 660 -13.09 19.14 -16.64
C ALA A 660 -13.07 17.80 -17.42
N VAL A 661 -12.29 17.80 -18.49
CA VAL A 661 -11.81 16.62 -19.20
C VAL A 661 -10.29 16.55 -19.05
N ALA A 662 -9.82 15.68 -18.15
CA ALA A 662 -8.41 15.52 -17.83
C ALA A 662 -7.75 14.52 -18.78
N ILE A 663 -6.58 14.86 -19.35
CA ILE A 663 -5.86 14.05 -20.34
C ILE A 663 -4.46 13.75 -19.82
N GLN A 664 -4.08 12.47 -19.85
CA GLN A 664 -2.80 11.95 -19.38
C GLN A 664 -2.20 11.02 -20.46
N PRO A 665 -1.25 11.52 -21.27
CA PRO A 665 -0.45 10.67 -22.16
C PRO A 665 0.61 9.87 -21.40
N LEU A 666 0.84 8.64 -21.82
CA LEU A 666 1.90 7.76 -21.36
C LEU A 666 2.65 7.18 -22.57
N VAL A 667 3.98 7.22 -22.52
CA VAL A 667 4.84 6.59 -23.54
C VAL A 667 4.93 5.09 -23.26
N VAL A 668 4.70 4.26 -24.27
CA VAL A 668 4.78 2.80 -24.14
C VAL A 668 6.12 2.30 -24.69
N GLU A 669 6.95 1.71 -23.81
CA GLU A 669 8.24 1.11 -24.18
C GLU A 669 8.15 -0.44 -24.20
N GLY A 670 8.67 -1.07 -25.25
CA GLY A 670 8.84 -2.53 -25.32
C GLY A 670 7.59 -3.36 -25.68
N ARG A 671 6.45 -2.73 -25.96
CA ARG A 671 5.22 -3.35 -26.52
C ARG A 671 4.51 -2.38 -27.46
N THR A 672 3.69 -2.87 -28.38
CA THR A 672 2.86 -1.97 -29.20
C THR A 672 1.71 -1.42 -28.35
N PRO A 673 1.37 -0.12 -28.44
CA PRO A 673 0.22 0.44 -27.73
C PRO A 673 -1.09 -0.32 -28.03
N GLN A 674 -1.26 -0.78 -29.27
CA GLN A 674 -2.44 -1.53 -29.69
C GLN A 674 -2.59 -2.86 -28.93
N ASP A 675 -1.50 -3.64 -28.79
CA ASP A 675 -1.52 -4.88 -28.01
C ASP A 675 -1.89 -4.64 -26.53
N MET A 676 -1.50 -3.49 -25.98
CA MET A 676 -1.88 -3.13 -24.61
C MET A 676 -3.36 -2.79 -24.51
N LEU A 677 -3.93 -2.13 -25.52
CA LEU A 677 -5.34 -1.76 -25.55
C LEU A 677 -6.22 -3.00 -25.73
N ASP A 678 -5.84 -3.94 -26.60
CA ASP A 678 -6.55 -5.21 -26.75
C ASP A 678 -6.53 -6.05 -25.47
N LYS A 679 -5.46 -5.93 -24.68
CA LYS A 679 -5.35 -6.56 -23.36
C LYS A 679 -6.17 -5.85 -22.28
N SER A 680 -6.65 -4.62 -22.49
CA SER A 680 -7.40 -3.90 -21.44
C SER A 680 -8.73 -4.55 -21.09
N ILE A 681 -9.28 -5.35 -22.01
CA ILE A 681 -10.50 -6.15 -21.81
C ILE A 681 -10.20 -7.61 -21.45
N GLN A 682 -8.92 -7.98 -21.36
CA GLN A 682 -8.47 -9.33 -21.07
C GLN A 682 -7.86 -9.40 -19.66
N PRO A 683 -8.33 -10.31 -18.81
CA PRO A 683 -7.69 -10.56 -17.52
C PRO A 683 -6.29 -11.14 -17.75
N ASN A 684 -5.40 -10.94 -16.80
CA ASN A 684 -4.13 -11.64 -16.79
C ASN A 684 -4.33 -13.13 -16.46
N ALA A 685 -3.37 -13.98 -16.82
CA ALA A 685 -3.47 -15.44 -16.63
C ALA A 685 -3.60 -15.88 -15.16
N TRP A 686 -3.19 -15.04 -14.22
CA TRP A 686 -3.24 -15.26 -12.77
C TRP A 686 -4.45 -14.60 -12.07
N ASP A 687 -5.29 -13.87 -12.82
CA ASP A 687 -6.49 -13.25 -12.24
C ASP A 687 -7.54 -14.33 -11.99
N ASP A 688 -8.26 -14.20 -10.86
CA ASP A 688 -9.27 -15.18 -10.46
C ASP A 688 -10.42 -15.19 -11.48
N ALA A 689 -10.56 -16.33 -12.17
CA ALA A 689 -11.55 -16.55 -13.21
C ALA A 689 -13.00 -16.23 -12.81
N ALA A 690 -13.29 -16.23 -11.51
CA ALA A 690 -14.59 -15.93 -10.92
C ALA A 690 -14.80 -14.45 -10.54
N ASP A 691 -13.77 -13.60 -10.60
CA ASP A 691 -13.84 -12.17 -10.23
C ASP A 691 -14.65 -11.36 -11.26
N PRO A 692 -15.86 -10.87 -10.92
CA PRO A 692 -16.68 -10.14 -11.87
C PRO A 692 -16.09 -8.77 -12.27
N SER A 693 -15.16 -8.22 -11.49
CA SER A 693 -14.56 -6.91 -11.73
C SER A 693 -13.49 -6.93 -12.82
N LEU A 694 -12.79 -8.05 -13.02
CA LEU A 694 -11.65 -8.20 -13.93
C LEU A 694 -12.01 -8.85 -15.27
N HIS A 695 -13.10 -9.63 -15.30
CA HIS A 695 -13.45 -10.45 -16.46
C HIS A 695 -14.56 -9.82 -17.30
N LEU A 696 -14.35 -9.64 -18.61
CA LEU A 696 -15.39 -9.17 -19.52
C LEU A 696 -16.58 -10.16 -19.59
N ARG A 697 -16.29 -11.46 -19.61
CA ARG A 697 -17.28 -12.56 -19.76
C ARG A 697 -18.26 -12.70 -18.60
N THR A 698 -17.93 -12.18 -17.42
CA THR A 698 -18.77 -12.23 -16.21
C THR A 698 -19.69 -11.02 -16.13
N ARG A 699 -19.59 -10.09 -17.08
CA ARG A 699 -20.40 -8.87 -17.16
C ARG A 699 -21.59 -9.10 -18.07
N LYS A 700 -22.66 -8.34 -17.82
CA LYS A 700 -23.88 -8.38 -18.63
C LYS A 700 -23.71 -7.46 -19.82
N GLU A 701 -23.56 -8.03 -21.00
CA GLU A 701 -23.62 -7.27 -22.26
C GLU A 701 -25.00 -6.61 -22.39
N GLY A 702 -25.01 -5.33 -22.76
CA GLY A 702 -26.24 -4.58 -23.02
C GLY A 702 -26.30 -4.06 -24.45
N GLU A 703 -27.44 -3.44 -24.78
CA GLU A 703 -27.65 -2.88 -26.13
C GLU A 703 -26.61 -1.81 -26.47
N PRO A 704 -26.07 -1.81 -27.70
CA PRO A 704 -25.12 -0.80 -28.14
C PRO A 704 -25.63 0.62 -27.92
N ARG A 705 -24.79 1.48 -27.32
CA ARG A 705 -25.13 2.86 -26.97
C ARG A 705 -23.97 3.78 -27.32
N PHE A 706 -24.26 4.90 -27.97
CA PHE A 706 -23.26 5.89 -28.42
C PHE A 706 -22.18 5.30 -29.34
N GLY A 707 -22.49 4.22 -30.06
CA GLY A 707 -21.51 3.49 -30.87
C GLY A 707 -20.53 2.62 -30.07
N LEU A 708 -20.82 2.36 -28.79
CA LEU A 708 -20.06 1.48 -27.90
C LEU A 708 -20.91 0.27 -27.52
N THR A 709 -20.28 -0.88 -27.30
CA THR A 709 -20.91 -2.05 -26.68
C THR A 709 -20.72 -1.98 -25.15
N PRO A 710 -21.80 -1.81 -24.36
CA PRO A 710 -21.71 -1.77 -22.90
C PRO A 710 -21.68 -3.18 -22.29
N TYR A 711 -20.88 -3.31 -21.23
CA TYR A 711 -20.75 -4.49 -20.38
C TYR A 711 -20.93 -4.07 -18.92
N TYR A 712 -22.14 -4.24 -18.41
CA TYR A 712 -22.54 -3.81 -17.07
C TYR A 712 -22.05 -4.79 -16.01
N ILE A 713 -21.57 -4.27 -14.88
CA ILE A 713 -21.21 -5.12 -13.74
C ILE A 713 -22.47 -5.79 -13.17
N ASP A 714 -22.41 -7.09 -12.85
CA ASP A 714 -23.43 -7.69 -11.99
C ASP A 714 -23.06 -7.42 -10.53
N ARG A 715 -23.70 -6.41 -9.93
CA ARG A 715 -23.42 -5.98 -8.55
C ARG A 715 -23.74 -7.07 -7.52
N ALA A 716 -24.74 -7.92 -7.78
CA ALA A 716 -25.06 -9.03 -6.88
C ALA A 716 -23.99 -10.13 -6.95
N ALA A 717 -23.51 -10.45 -8.16
CA ALA A 717 -22.40 -11.39 -8.33
C ALA A 717 -21.09 -10.84 -7.74
N LEU A 718 -20.81 -9.54 -7.91
CA LEU A 718 -19.64 -8.89 -7.33
C LEU A 718 -19.71 -8.88 -5.80
N ARG A 719 -20.87 -8.57 -5.21
CA ARG A 719 -21.08 -8.64 -3.76
C ARG A 719 -20.86 -10.05 -3.24
N ALA A 720 -21.48 -11.06 -3.85
CA ALA A 720 -21.30 -12.45 -3.46
C ALA A 720 -19.83 -12.91 -3.58
N TYR A 721 -19.13 -12.46 -4.61
CA TYR A 721 -17.70 -12.73 -4.80
C TYR A 721 -16.86 -12.11 -3.67
N LEU A 722 -17.06 -10.83 -3.35
CA LEU A 722 -16.33 -10.12 -2.31
C LEU A 722 -16.65 -10.67 -0.90
N GLU A 723 -17.91 -10.98 -0.62
CA GLU A 723 -18.36 -11.63 0.63
C GLU A 723 -17.72 -13.01 0.81
N HIS A 724 -17.60 -13.80 -0.28
CA HIS A 724 -16.94 -15.10 -0.24
C HIS A 724 -15.45 -15.01 0.14
N ARG A 725 -14.81 -13.87 -0.10
CA ARG A 725 -13.42 -13.62 0.30
C ARG A 725 -13.26 -13.10 1.74
N GLY A 726 -14.35 -13.01 2.50
CA GLY A 726 -14.30 -12.83 3.96
C GLY A 726 -14.31 -11.39 4.48
N ALA A 727 -14.70 -10.41 3.67
CA ALA A 727 -14.88 -9.02 4.12
C ALA A 727 -16.36 -8.59 4.05
N PRO A 728 -16.86 -7.76 4.99
CA PRO A 728 -18.14 -7.09 4.82
C PRO A 728 -18.06 -6.14 3.61
N VAL A 729 -19.05 -6.21 2.72
CA VAL A 729 -19.05 -5.47 1.45
C VAL A 729 -19.95 -4.24 1.58
N GLU A 730 -19.35 -3.06 1.60
CA GLU A 730 -20.07 -1.79 1.63
C GLU A 730 -20.49 -1.36 0.22
N GLU A 731 -21.45 -0.45 0.13
CA GLU A 731 -21.92 0.08 -1.16
C GLU A 731 -20.81 0.83 -1.90
N SER A 732 -19.88 1.44 -1.16
CA SER A 732 -18.71 2.13 -1.72
C SER A 732 -17.71 1.18 -2.40
N ASP A 733 -17.55 -0.05 -1.90
CA ASP A 733 -16.71 -1.08 -2.51
C ASP A 733 -17.26 -1.52 -3.86
N LEU A 734 -18.58 -1.69 -3.93
CA LEU A 734 -19.27 -2.03 -5.19
C LEU A 734 -19.19 -0.90 -6.22
N ASN A 735 -19.19 0.36 -5.79
CA ASN A 735 -19.06 1.51 -6.69
C ASN A 735 -17.61 1.71 -7.18
N SER A 736 -16.64 1.41 -6.32
CA SER A 736 -15.22 1.49 -6.63
C SER A 736 -14.76 0.36 -7.56
N LEU A 737 -15.10 -0.89 -7.23
CA LEU A 737 -14.64 -2.09 -7.95
C LEU A 737 -15.59 -2.47 -9.10
N GLY A 738 -16.87 -2.19 -8.97
CA GLY A 738 -17.89 -2.55 -9.96
C GLY A 738 -18.03 -1.55 -11.09
N LYS A 739 -16.98 -1.31 -11.88
CA LYS A 739 -17.06 -0.40 -13.03
C LYS A 739 -17.86 -1.00 -14.18
N ASP A 740 -18.68 -0.21 -14.86
CA ASP A 740 -19.25 -0.56 -16.16
C ASP A 740 -18.22 -0.35 -17.26
N TRP A 741 -18.16 -1.25 -18.22
CA TRP A 741 -17.21 -1.17 -19.32
C TRP A 741 -17.94 -0.83 -20.61
N TYR A 742 -17.35 0.02 -21.43
CA TYR A 742 -17.83 0.34 -22.77
C TYR A 742 -16.68 0.12 -23.74
N VAL A 743 -16.92 -0.68 -24.77
CA VAL A 743 -15.89 -1.13 -25.70
C VAL A 743 -16.31 -0.77 -27.11
N ALA A 744 -15.42 -0.13 -27.87
CA ALA A 744 -15.52 -0.07 -29.33
C ALA A 744 -14.43 -0.92 -29.95
N LYS A 745 -14.78 -1.59 -31.06
CA LYS A 745 -13.87 -2.44 -31.82
C LYS A 745 -13.89 -2.04 -33.29
N ASP A 746 -12.77 -2.26 -33.97
CA ASP A 746 -12.69 -2.11 -35.42
C ASP A 746 -13.28 -3.33 -36.16
N ALA A 747 -13.29 -3.28 -37.49
CA ALA A 747 -13.77 -4.36 -38.34
C ALA A 747 -12.95 -5.67 -38.22
N ALA A 748 -11.70 -5.58 -37.74
CA ALA A 748 -10.82 -6.73 -37.49
C ALA A 748 -11.00 -7.32 -36.07
N GLY A 749 -11.80 -6.67 -35.22
CA GLY A 749 -12.09 -7.09 -33.85
C GLY A 749 -11.11 -6.56 -32.79
N HIS A 750 -10.16 -5.70 -33.16
CA HIS A 750 -9.29 -5.02 -32.20
C HIS A 750 -10.04 -3.93 -31.45
N VAL A 751 -9.72 -3.74 -30.18
CA VAL A 751 -10.26 -2.67 -29.34
C VAL A 751 -9.67 -1.35 -29.80
N THR A 752 -10.52 -0.42 -30.21
CA THR A 752 -10.11 0.94 -30.60
C THR A 752 -10.26 1.91 -29.42
N THR A 753 -11.19 1.62 -28.53
CA THR A 753 -11.52 2.45 -27.38
C THR A 753 -12.04 1.58 -26.23
N PHE A 754 -11.55 1.85 -25.03
CA PHE A 754 -12.00 1.20 -23.81
C PHE A 754 -12.34 2.23 -22.73
N ILE A 755 -13.56 2.20 -22.21
CA ILE A 755 -14.04 3.16 -21.21
C ILE A 755 -14.56 2.40 -19.99
N GLN A 756 -14.07 2.75 -18.81
CA GLN A 756 -14.53 2.23 -17.53
C GLN A 756 -15.24 3.35 -16.76
N CYS A 757 -16.52 3.19 -16.48
CA CYS A 757 -17.32 4.18 -15.76
C CYS A 757 -17.80 3.65 -14.40
N SER A 758 -17.99 4.51 -13.40
CA SER A 758 -18.71 4.16 -12.16
C SER A 758 -20.06 3.52 -12.50
N PRO A 759 -20.53 2.47 -11.81
CA PRO A 759 -21.68 1.65 -12.24
C PRO A 759 -22.97 2.47 -12.49
N ARG A 760 -23.80 2.04 -13.45
CA ARG A 760 -25.04 2.75 -13.83
C ARG A 760 -26.06 2.91 -12.71
N GLU A 761 -26.00 2.04 -11.70
CA GLU A 761 -26.86 2.09 -10.52
C GLU A 761 -26.48 3.27 -9.60
N LEU A 762 -25.27 3.82 -9.75
CA LEU A 762 -24.88 5.08 -9.14
C LEU A 762 -25.60 6.21 -9.88
N LYS A 763 -26.52 6.90 -9.17
CA LYS A 763 -27.26 8.03 -9.74
C LYS A 763 -26.34 9.10 -10.33
N GLY A 764 -25.15 9.31 -9.72
CA GLY A 764 -24.11 10.21 -10.23
C GLY A 764 -24.62 11.64 -10.42
N ALA A 765 -23.80 12.48 -11.06
CA ALA A 765 -24.22 13.81 -11.47
C ALA A 765 -25.00 13.71 -12.78
N ALA A 766 -26.24 14.21 -12.81
CA ALA A 766 -27.04 14.30 -14.02
C ALA A 766 -26.76 15.60 -14.77
N LEU A 767 -27.13 15.65 -16.05
CA LEU A 767 -27.15 16.90 -16.82
C LEU A 767 -28.53 17.54 -16.72
N VAL A 768 -28.57 18.80 -16.29
CA VAL A 768 -29.74 19.67 -16.35
C VAL A 768 -29.46 20.73 -17.41
N GLY A 769 -29.92 20.48 -18.64
CA GLY A 769 -29.51 21.27 -19.81
C GLY A 769 -28.04 21.03 -20.17
N HIS A 770 -27.23 22.09 -20.20
CA HIS A 770 -25.77 22.03 -20.43
C HIS A 770 -24.93 22.17 -19.16
N HIS A 771 -25.55 22.05 -17.98
CA HIS A 771 -24.87 22.12 -16.69
C HIS A 771 -25.02 20.83 -15.92
N VAL A 772 -23.98 20.50 -15.14
CA VAL A 772 -23.99 19.37 -14.22
C VAL A 772 -24.87 19.74 -13.02
N GLU A 773 -25.74 18.81 -12.61
CA GLU A 773 -26.55 18.97 -11.40
C GLU A 773 -25.63 19.16 -10.19
N SER A 774 -25.89 20.22 -9.41
CA SER A 774 -25.15 20.49 -8.18
C SER A 774 -25.50 19.45 -7.13
N LEU A 775 -24.63 18.46 -6.95
CA LEU A 775 -24.76 17.44 -5.91
C LEU A 775 -24.19 17.90 -4.56
N PRO A 776 -24.78 17.48 -3.43
CA PRO A 776 -24.22 17.72 -2.11
C PRO A 776 -22.78 17.20 -1.97
N VAL A 777 -22.00 17.86 -1.11
CA VAL A 777 -20.62 17.47 -0.83
C VAL A 777 -20.56 16.03 -0.29
N GLY A 778 -19.72 15.19 -0.90
CA GLY A 778 -19.53 13.78 -0.51
C GLY A 778 -20.34 12.76 -1.32
N VAL A 779 -21.20 13.21 -2.24
CA VAL A 779 -21.88 12.33 -3.19
C VAL A 779 -20.96 12.04 -4.38
N ASP A 780 -20.74 10.76 -4.70
CA ASP A 780 -19.98 10.35 -5.89
C ASP A 780 -20.73 10.79 -7.15
N ARG A 781 -20.05 11.61 -7.96
CA ARG A 781 -20.59 12.21 -9.19
C ARG A 781 -20.56 11.24 -10.37
N GLY A 782 -19.90 10.10 -10.22
CA GLY A 782 -19.71 9.11 -11.27
C GLY A 782 -18.70 9.60 -12.31
N MET A 783 -17.64 8.83 -12.51
CA MET A 783 -16.56 9.18 -13.43
C MET A 783 -16.34 8.07 -14.45
N CYS A 784 -15.84 8.45 -15.62
CA CYS A 784 -15.36 7.57 -16.66
C CYS A 784 -13.86 7.76 -16.85
N LYS A 785 -13.13 6.64 -16.87
CA LYS A 785 -11.76 6.54 -17.36
C LYS A 785 -11.81 5.97 -18.78
N HIS A 786 -11.43 6.78 -19.74
CA HIS A 786 -11.44 6.49 -21.17
C HIS A 786 -10.01 6.30 -21.65
N VAL A 787 -9.72 5.15 -22.24
CA VAL A 787 -8.42 4.80 -22.80
C VAL A 787 -8.52 4.55 -24.30
N PHE A 788 -7.59 5.14 -25.05
CA PHE A 788 -7.31 4.84 -26.45
C PHE A 788 -5.82 5.06 -26.74
N VAL A 789 -5.36 4.69 -27.92
CA VAL A 789 -3.95 4.78 -28.29
C VAL A 789 -3.75 5.61 -29.55
N MET A 790 -2.56 6.19 -29.68
CA MET A 790 -2.08 6.86 -30.90
C MET A 790 -0.79 6.15 -31.36
N PRO A 791 -0.91 5.04 -32.12
CA PRO A 791 0.22 4.20 -32.49
C PRO A 791 1.32 4.94 -33.23
N GLU A 792 0.96 5.93 -34.05
CA GLU A 792 1.88 6.77 -34.81
C GLU A 792 2.83 7.59 -33.92
N TYR A 793 2.45 7.85 -32.67
CA TYR A 793 3.26 8.52 -31.65
C TYR A 793 3.78 7.58 -30.56
N GLY A 794 3.38 6.31 -30.55
CA GLY A 794 3.71 5.38 -29.46
C GLY A 794 3.01 5.73 -28.13
N LEU A 795 1.87 6.44 -28.18
CA LEU A 795 1.21 6.98 -26.99
C LEU A 795 0.00 6.15 -26.56
N TRP A 796 -0.09 5.93 -25.25
CA TRP A 796 -1.28 5.51 -24.53
C TRP A 796 -1.94 6.73 -23.91
N ILE A 797 -3.19 7.02 -24.28
CA ILE A 797 -3.91 8.19 -23.78
C ILE A 797 -4.97 7.74 -22.78
N THR A 798 -4.89 8.27 -21.56
CA THR A 798 -5.96 8.15 -20.57
C THR A 798 -6.65 9.48 -20.41
N THR A 799 -7.96 9.51 -20.65
CA THR A 799 -8.81 10.67 -20.43
C THR A 799 -9.81 10.38 -19.31
N THR A 800 -10.02 11.32 -18.41
CA THR A 800 -10.95 11.18 -17.28
C THR A 800 -11.98 12.30 -17.30
N TYR A 801 -13.25 11.96 -17.19
CA TYR A 801 -14.37 12.91 -17.25
C TYR A 801 -15.61 12.35 -16.51
N LEU A 802 -16.63 13.18 -16.26
CA LEU A 802 -17.86 12.74 -15.60
C LEU A 802 -18.64 11.74 -16.46
N ARG A 803 -19.30 10.76 -15.82
CA ARG A 803 -20.13 9.77 -16.54
C ARG A 803 -21.26 10.41 -17.35
N ALA A 804 -21.73 11.58 -16.92
CA ALA A 804 -22.63 12.45 -17.68
C ALA A 804 -22.16 12.76 -19.11
N TYR A 805 -20.85 12.87 -19.33
CA TYR A 805 -20.25 13.23 -20.62
C TYR A 805 -19.98 12.03 -21.53
N LEU A 806 -20.41 10.82 -21.12
CA LEU A 806 -20.14 9.60 -21.87
C LEU A 806 -20.72 9.63 -23.29
N GLU A 807 -21.84 10.31 -23.53
CA GLU A 807 -22.42 10.44 -24.87
C GLU A 807 -21.47 11.16 -25.86
N ASP A 808 -20.65 12.07 -25.33
CA ASP A 808 -19.65 12.86 -26.08
C ASP A 808 -18.26 12.19 -26.13
N TRP A 809 -18.12 10.92 -25.72
CA TRP A 809 -16.82 10.25 -25.66
C TRP A 809 -16.01 10.36 -26.96
N LYS A 810 -16.68 10.24 -28.12
CA LYS A 810 -16.04 10.29 -29.43
C LYS A 810 -15.56 11.70 -29.76
N LYS A 811 -16.38 12.71 -29.45
CA LYS A 811 -16.02 14.12 -29.58
C LYS A 811 -14.80 14.47 -28.71
N ILE A 812 -14.75 13.94 -27.49
CA ILE A 812 -13.60 14.06 -26.58
C ILE A 812 -12.36 13.43 -27.20
N GLN A 813 -12.43 12.15 -27.60
CA GLN A 813 -11.30 11.43 -28.21
C GLN A 813 -10.77 12.14 -29.47
N ASP A 814 -11.66 12.52 -30.40
CA ASP A 814 -11.30 13.20 -31.65
C ASP A 814 -10.60 14.55 -31.38
N ARG A 815 -11.04 15.28 -30.35
CA ARG A 815 -10.39 16.54 -29.96
C ARG A 815 -9.00 16.30 -29.37
N VAL A 816 -8.86 15.29 -28.51
CA VAL A 816 -7.56 14.94 -27.93
C VAL A 816 -6.57 14.54 -29.02
N ILE A 817 -6.97 13.63 -29.91
CA ILE A 817 -6.17 13.22 -31.08
C ILE A 817 -5.71 14.44 -31.88
N ARG A 818 -6.63 15.36 -32.18
CA ARG A 818 -6.31 16.59 -32.91
C ARG A 818 -5.28 17.46 -32.18
N ILE A 819 -5.39 17.64 -30.87
CA ILE A 819 -4.43 18.41 -30.07
C ILE A 819 -3.02 17.82 -30.18
N PHE A 820 -2.88 16.49 -30.15
CA PHE A 820 -1.58 15.84 -30.31
C PHE A 820 -1.04 15.95 -31.75
N HIS A 821 -1.89 15.97 -32.78
CA HIS A 821 -1.46 16.29 -34.14
C HIS A 821 -1.06 17.77 -34.32
N GLU A 822 -1.82 18.70 -33.75
CA GLU A 822 -1.52 20.15 -33.78
C GLU A 822 -0.22 20.45 -33.03
N GLY A 823 0.02 19.77 -31.90
CA GLY A 823 1.21 19.95 -31.07
C GLY A 823 2.47 19.27 -31.60
N SER A 824 2.37 18.27 -32.50
CA SER A 824 3.56 17.60 -33.04
C SER A 824 4.20 18.44 -34.15
N ARG A 825 5.35 19.05 -33.87
CA ARG A 825 6.07 19.83 -34.89
C ARG A 825 6.63 18.90 -35.97
N HIS A 826 6.39 19.24 -37.23
CA HIS A 826 7.09 18.65 -38.38
C HIS A 826 8.58 19.03 -38.32
N GLU A 827 9.48 18.04 -38.34
CA GLU A 827 10.86 18.29 -38.78
C GLU A 827 10.80 18.70 -40.26
N GLY A 828 10.99 19.98 -40.55
CA GLY A 828 11.04 20.46 -41.93
C GLY A 828 11.14 21.98 -42.03
N GLY A 829 12.36 22.50 -42.06
CA GLY A 829 12.62 23.88 -42.49
C GLY A 829 13.86 24.51 -41.87
N LYS A 830 15.03 24.23 -42.44
CA LYS A 830 16.05 25.28 -42.54
C LYS A 830 15.45 26.39 -43.41
N GLY A 831 15.32 27.58 -42.84
CA GLY A 831 15.04 28.83 -43.53
C GLY A 831 15.79 29.92 -42.78
#